data_AF-G8G948-F1
#
_entry.id   AF-G8G948-F1
#
_cell.length_a   1.000
_cell.length_b   1.000
_cell.length_c   1.000
_cell.angle_alpha   90.00
_cell.angle_beta   90.00
_cell.angle_gamma   90.00
#
_symmetry.space_group_name_H-M   'P 1'
#
loop_
_entity.id
_entity.type
_entity.pdbx_description
1 polymer ?
#
loop_
_entity_poly.entity_id
_entity_poly.type
_entity_poly.pdbx_seq_one_letter_code
_entity_poly.pdbx_strand_id
1 'polypeptide(L)'
;KVRSLEKPLPDDSHLANNNKGKMAASLDQVIEEKIDTVALMSRSPFETDTELNKSMQTIDKGAFHVSQREAKTHQENLQHLCRICGGSFKTGPYKRSHPVHGPIDDEMQVLLRKKEKKATSWPDLLAKVLKIDVKGDIDTIHPTKFCHQCWTVVQKKLSNSPYEIRFPRRSPVEWQPHSSSCDVCGTSPRGVKRKKQVLNPQLSKKLRMVAGRARKIRQIRNPKQVKQKSLMKKIASCKKIHLSTKILAVDYPSDFVKSISCQICEHVLADPVETTCKHLFCRACILKCLKVMGSYCPACRYPCFPTDLVSPVKSFLSIMNSLPVICPVKDCQEEVCLGKYCHHLSRHKEIKDKEGYVCINKGGRPRQHLLSLTRRAQKHRLRELKLQVKAFAEKEEGGDVKSVCLTLFLLALRARNEHRQADELEAIMQGKGSGLHPAVCLAIRVNTFLSCSQYHKMYRTVKAVTGRQIFQPLHALRTAEKALLPGYHPFEWKPPLKNVSSNTEVGIIDGLSGIKHLVDDYPVDTIAKRFRYDAALASALMDMEEDILAGLKRQDLDDYLKGPFTVVIKESCDGMGDVSEKHGCGPAVPEKAVRFSFTLMSISVTHGNASVRVFEESKPNSELCCKPLCLMLADESDHETFTVILSPLVAEREAMKDSVLILDMAGIPRTFKFIFRGTGYDEKLVREVEGLEASGSTYICTLCDATRFEASQNLILHSITRSHAENLERYELWRTNPYHETTDELRDRVKGVSAKPFIETVPSIDALHCDIGNASEFYKIFQFEIGEVYKTPDASKEERRRWQSTLDKHLRKKMNLKPMTRMNGNFARKLMTKETVEAVCELIKSEERHEALRELMNLYLKMKPVWRSSCPTKECPELVCQYSFNSQRFAELLATKFRYRYAGKITNYFHKTLAH
;
A
#
# COMPACT_ATOMS: atom_id res chain seq x y z
N LYS A 1 30.55 9.35 9.54
CA LYS A 1 30.60 10.76 9.99
C LYS A 1 29.55 11.51 9.18
N VAL A 2 28.58 12.16 9.83
CA VAL A 2 27.52 12.93 9.15
C VAL A 2 27.90 14.41 9.23
N ARG A 3 27.71 15.15 8.14
CA ARG A 3 27.66 16.62 8.14
C ARG A 3 26.28 17.04 7.65
N SER A 4 25.66 17.97 8.36
CA SER A 4 24.46 18.67 7.92
C SER A 4 24.80 19.59 6.74
N LEU A 5 23.84 19.75 5.83
CA LEU A 5 23.82 20.81 4.83
C LEU A 5 22.69 21.77 5.18
N GLU A 6 23.05 22.98 5.56
CA GLU A 6 22.11 24.08 5.76
C GLU A 6 21.70 24.66 4.40
N LYS A 7 20.49 25.18 4.31
CA LYS A 7 20.02 25.91 3.12
C LYS A 7 20.15 27.42 3.35
N PRO A 8 20.71 28.19 2.42
CA PRO A 8 20.48 29.63 2.40
C PRO A 8 19.05 29.94 1.98
N LEU A 9 18.52 31.07 2.47
CA LEU A 9 17.32 31.73 1.96
C LEU A 9 17.73 32.70 0.83
N PRO A 10 16.86 32.98 -0.15
CA PRO A 10 16.95 34.20 -0.96
C PRO A 10 16.18 35.34 -0.28
N ASP A 11 16.74 36.55 -0.31
CA ASP A 11 16.05 37.78 0.10
C ASP A 11 15.17 38.35 -1.02
N ASP A 12 14.16 39.13 -0.63
CA ASP A 12 13.28 39.87 -1.55
C ASP A 12 14.00 41.06 -2.21
N SER A 13 13.66 41.33 -3.47
CA SER A 13 13.65 42.72 -3.99
C SER A 13 12.55 42.90 -5.03
N HIS A 14 11.90 44.06 -5.01
CA HIS A 14 10.71 44.33 -5.80
C HIS A 14 11.04 44.72 -7.25
N LEU A 15 10.11 44.46 -8.17
CA LEU A 15 9.38 45.55 -8.84
C LEU A 15 8.05 45.05 -9.43
N ALA A 16 7.04 45.91 -9.40
CA ALA A 16 5.71 45.59 -9.89
C ALA A 16 5.50 46.16 -11.30
N ASN A 17 4.66 45.50 -12.10
CA ASN A 17 3.91 46.22 -13.12
C ASN A 17 2.53 45.59 -13.35
N ASN A 18 1.47 46.40 -13.23
CA ASN A 18 0.12 45.99 -13.57
C ASN A 18 -0.13 46.30 -15.04
N ASN A 19 -0.85 45.43 -15.75
CA ASN A 19 -1.66 45.88 -16.88
C ASN A 19 -2.91 45.02 -17.06
N LYS A 20 -4.02 45.67 -17.45
CA LYS A 20 -5.33 45.05 -17.66
C LYS A 20 -5.84 45.30 -19.07
N GLY A 21 -6.14 44.23 -19.80
CA GLY A 21 -7.08 44.22 -20.92
C GLY A 21 -7.40 42.77 -21.26
N LYS A 22 -8.62 42.24 -21.15
CA LYS A 22 -9.96 42.60 -21.68
C LYS A 22 -10.26 41.86 -22.99
N MET A 23 -11.44 41.23 -23.01
CA MET A 23 -12.14 40.64 -24.17
C MET A 23 -11.54 39.32 -24.72
N ALA A 24 -12.34 38.35 -25.19
CA ALA A 24 -13.80 38.18 -25.08
C ALA A 24 -14.24 36.71 -25.27
N ALA A 25 -15.52 36.47 -24.95
CA ALA A 25 -16.40 35.36 -25.32
C ALA A 25 -15.82 34.10 -26.02
N SER A 26 -15.99 32.95 -25.36
CA SER A 26 -16.21 31.67 -26.04
C SER A 26 -17.63 31.63 -26.64
N LEU A 27 -17.79 30.96 -27.79
CA LEU A 27 -19.07 30.75 -28.45
C LEU A 27 -19.19 29.26 -28.79
N ASP A 28 -20.29 28.62 -28.36
CA ASP A 28 -20.50 27.20 -28.55
C ASP A 28 -20.75 26.83 -30.02
N GLN A 29 -20.27 25.66 -30.44
CA GLN A 29 -21.01 24.85 -31.41
C GLN A 29 -20.75 23.35 -31.21
N VAL A 30 -21.85 22.61 -31.16
CA VAL A 30 -21.88 21.14 -30.99
C VAL A 30 -22.02 20.49 -32.36
N ILE A 31 -21.35 19.36 -32.56
CA ILE A 31 -21.62 18.44 -33.67
C ILE A 31 -21.91 17.07 -33.05
N GLU A 32 -23.10 16.55 -33.29
CA GLU A 32 -23.44 15.15 -33.01
C GLU A 32 -23.16 14.31 -34.26
N GLU A 33 -22.71 13.06 -34.09
CA GLU A 33 -23.42 11.93 -34.70
C GLU A 33 -23.08 10.58 -34.01
N LYS A 34 -24.14 9.94 -33.49
CA LYS A 34 -24.60 8.55 -33.72
C LYS A 34 -23.60 7.39 -33.73
N ILE A 35 -23.95 6.36 -32.96
CA ILE A 35 -23.57 4.95 -33.16
C ILE A 35 -24.85 4.10 -33.10
N ASP A 36 -25.05 3.23 -34.09
CA ASP A 36 -26.22 2.35 -34.20
C ASP A 36 -26.19 1.15 -33.25
N THR A 37 -27.35 0.53 -33.03
CA THR A 37 -27.49 -0.73 -32.28
C THR A 37 -28.27 -1.78 -33.08
N VAL A 38 -27.71 -3.00 -33.16
CA VAL A 38 -28.34 -4.19 -33.74
C VAL A 38 -28.04 -5.39 -32.84
N ALA A 39 -29.00 -6.32 -32.68
CA ALA A 39 -28.87 -7.46 -31.78
C ALA A 39 -29.58 -8.72 -32.32
N LEU A 40 -29.00 -9.90 -32.07
CA LEU A 40 -29.62 -11.26 -32.05
C LEU A 40 -28.61 -12.20 -31.34
N MET A 41 -28.96 -12.99 -30.30
CA MET A 41 -29.46 -14.39 -30.29
C MET A 41 -28.54 -15.42 -31.02
N SER A 42 -28.38 -16.72 -30.63
CA SER A 42 -29.20 -17.61 -29.77
C SER A 42 -28.50 -18.91 -29.26
N ARG A 43 -29.02 -19.49 -28.14
CA ARG A 43 -29.22 -20.95 -27.81
C ARG A 43 -28.06 -21.97 -27.57
N SER A 44 -28.03 -22.51 -26.32
CA SER A 44 -28.08 -23.93 -25.83
C SER A 44 -27.82 -25.15 -26.76
N PRO A 45 -27.19 -26.26 -26.29
CA PRO A 45 -27.82 -27.34 -25.46
C PRO A 45 -27.12 -27.56 -24.07
N PHE A 46 -27.66 -28.20 -23.01
CA PHE A 46 -28.20 -29.57 -22.76
C PHE A 46 -27.16 -30.71 -22.86
N GLU A 47 -27.09 -31.74 -21.99
CA GLU A 47 -27.87 -32.17 -20.78
C GLU A 47 -26.86 -32.68 -19.69
N THR A 48 -27.03 -33.56 -18.67
CA THR A 48 -28.05 -34.52 -18.14
C THR A 48 -27.75 -34.78 -16.63
N ASP A 49 -28.79 -34.90 -15.77
CA ASP A 49 -29.12 -35.96 -14.78
C ASP A 49 -28.09 -36.67 -13.85
N THR A 50 -28.46 -37.30 -12.72
CA THR A 50 -29.78 -37.55 -12.04
C THR A 50 -29.61 -37.34 -10.52
N GLU A 51 -30.50 -36.60 -9.83
CA GLU A 51 -31.72 -37.08 -9.11
C GLU A 51 -31.41 -37.92 -7.83
N LEU A 52 -31.82 -37.51 -6.63
CA LEU A 52 -33.12 -37.73 -5.95
C LEU A 52 -33.04 -37.09 -4.53
N ASN A 53 -34.08 -36.70 -3.76
CA ASN A 53 -35.50 -36.28 -3.91
C ASN A 53 -35.86 -35.66 -2.50
N LYS A 54 -37.06 -35.42 -1.90
CA LYS A 54 -38.50 -35.59 -2.18
C LYS A 54 -39.35 -34.72 -1.21
N SER A 55 -40.46 -34.14 -1.69
CA SER A 55 -41.69 -33.73 -0.92
C SER A 55 -41.63 -32.71 0.25
N MET A 56 -42.69 -31.97 0.62
CA MET A 56 -43.75 -31.28 -0.15
C MET A 56 -44.43 -30.20 0.73
N GLN A 57 -45.40 -29.46 0.17
CA GLN A 57 -46.13 -28.33 0.80
C GLN A 57 -47.02 -28.74 2.01
N THR A 58 -47.25 -27.81 2.95
CA THR A 58 -48.60 -27.20 3.22
C THR A 58 -48.52 -26.09 4.30
N ILE A 59 -49.64 -25.38 4.52
CA ILE A 59 -49.81 -24.23 5.42
C ILE A 59 -50.49 -24.68 6.73
N ASP A 60 -50.13 -24.11 7.89
CA ASP A 60 -51.13 -23.86 8.95
C ASP A 60 -50.79 -22.65 9.85
N LYS A 61 -51.81 -22.12 10.56
CA LYS A 61 -51.76 -21.03 11.54
C LYS A 61 -51.97 -21.58 12.95
N GLY A 62 -50.90 -21.74 13.74
CA GLY A 62 -50.98 -22.21 15.13
C GLY A 62 -50.35 -21.26 16.15
N ALA A 63 -51.16 -20.44 16.84
CA ALA A 63 -50.69 -19.64 17.97
C ALA A 63 -50.81 -20.43 19.28
N PHE A 64 -49.68 -20.83 19.87
CA PHE A 64 -49.65 -21.60 21.13
C PHE A 64 -49.27 -20.74 22.34
N HIS A 65 -50.12 -20.79 23.36
CA HIS A 65 -49.99 -20.02 24.59
C HIS A 65 -49.15 -20.78 25.62
N VAL A 66 -47.90 -20.36 25.84
CA VAL A 66 -47.02 -20.91 26.91
C VAL A 66 -47.73 -20.80 28.27
N SER A 67 -47.67 -21.84 29.11
CA SER A 67 -48.29 -21.77 30.44
C SER A 67 -47.43 -20.98 31.42
N GLN A 68 -48.07 -20.27 32.35
CA GLN A 68 -47.37 -19.56 33.43
C GLN A 68 -46.57 -20.49 34.38
N ARG A 69 -46.76 -21.81 34.29
CA ARG A 69 -46.02 -22.80 35.09
C ARG A 69 -44.68 -23.14 34.43
N GLU A 70 -44.65 -23.30 33.11
CA GLU A 70 -43.43 -23.55 32.33
C GLU A 70 -42.50 -22.33 32.34
N ALA A 71 -43.05 -21.12 32.22
CA ALA A 71 -42.26 -19.89 32.31
C ALA A 71 -41.54 -19.74 33.66
N LYS A 72 -42.11 -20.26 34.76
CA LYS A 72 -41.48 -20.29 36.08
C LYS A 72 -40.39 -21.34 36.19
N THR A 73 -40.62 -22.56 35.73
CA THR A 73 -39.57 -23.60 35.74
C THR A 73 -38.41 -23.27 34.80
N HIS A 74 -38.66 -22.55 33.70
CA HIS A 74 -37.60 -21.94 32.88
C HIS A 74 -36.76 -20.94 33.68
N GLN A 75 -37.42 -20.00 34.38
CA GLN A 75 -36.74 -18.99 35.19
C GLN A 75 -35.94 -19.61 36.37
N GLU A 76 -36.44 -20.67 36.98
CA GLU A 76 -35.72 -21.44 38.01
C GLU A 76 -34.50 -22.17 37.42
N ASN A 77 -34.62 -22.77 36.23
CA ASN A 77 -33.49 -23.38 35.54
C ASN A 77 -32.41 -22.36 35.14
N LEU A 78 -32.78 -21.16 34.68
CA LEU A 78 -31.83 -20.08 34.37
C LEU A 78 -30.97 -19.69 35.58
N GLN A 79 -31.52 -19.69 36.81
CA GLN A 79 -30.76 -19.39 38.03
C GLN A 79 -29.66 -20.44 38.33
N HIS A 80 -29.71 -21.61 37.70
CA HIS A 80 -28.72 -22.68 37.86
C HIS A 80 -27.61 -22.68 36.79
N LEU A 81 -27.60 -21.73 35.86
CA LEU A 81 -26.64 -21.65 34.75
C LEU A 81 -25.74 -20.41 34.85
N CYS A 82 -24.53 -20.50 34.29
CA CYS A 82 -23.58 -19.38 34.23
C CYS A 82 -23.83 -18.50 32.99
N ARG A 83 -24.12 -17.20 33.20
CA ARG A 83 -24.35 -16.20 32.14
C ARG A 83 -23.28 -16.14 31.04
N ILE A 84 -22.03 -16.40 31.41
CA ILE A 84 -20.84 -16.22 30.55
C ILE A 84 -20.51 -17.48 29.74
N CYS A 85 -20.70 -18.68 30.30
CA CYS A 85 -20.25 -19.94 29.67
C CYS A 85 -21.32 -21.03 29.52
N GLY A 86 -22.55 -20.80 30.00
CA GLY A 86 -23.66 -21.75 29.95
C GLY A 86 -23.55 -22.94 30.90
N GLY A 87 -22.40 -23.13 31.58
CA GLY A 87 -22.18 -24.24 32.51
C GLY A 87 -23.11 -24.21 33.73
N SER A 88 -23.58 -25.38 34.15
CA SER A 88 -24.44 -25.55 35.33
C SER A 88 -23.67 -25.45 36.64
N PHE A 89 -24.26 -24.82 37.65
CA PHE A 89 -23.73 -24.80 39.02
C PHE A 89 -23.91 -26.14 39.77
N LYS A 90 -24.69 -27.09 39.24
CA LYS A 90 -25.04 -28.35 39.95
C LYS A 90 -23.94 -29.43 39.92
N THR A 91 -22.95 -29.32 39.03
CA THR A 91 -21.94 -30.38 38.77
C THR A 91 -20.48 -29.94 38.93
N GLY A 92 -20.21 -28.74 39.46
CA GLY A 92 -18.84 -28.24 39.67
C GLY A 92 -18.34 -28.37 41.11
N PRO A 93 -17.03 -28.65 41.35
CA PRO A 93 -16.48 -28.80 42.71
C PRO A 93 -16.44 -27.49 43.52
N TYR A 94 -16.51 -26.33 42.88
CA TYR A 94 -16.50 -25.02 43.54
C TYR A 94 -17.87 -24.34 43.46
N LYS A 95 -18.66 -24.44 44.52
CA LYS A 95 -20.04 -23.88 44.61
C LYS A 95 -20.13 -22.34 44.68
N ARG A 96 -19.05 -21.61 44.41
CA ARG A 96 -19.02 -20.13 44.43
C ARG A 96 -19.57 -19.56 43.12
N SER A 97 -20.55 -18.66 43.23
CA SER A 97 -21.16 -17.93 42.11
C SER A 97 -21.20 -16.44 42.42
N HIS A 98 -20.96 -15.61 41.42
CA HIS A 98 -20.84 -14.15 41.53
C HIS A 98 -21.99 -13.46 40.78
N PRO A 99 -22.51 -12.32 41.26
CA PRO A 99 -23.61 -11.61 40.63
C PRO A 99 -23.16 -10.88 39.36
N VAL A 100 -23.93 -10.98 38.28
CA VAL A 100 -23.64 -10.24 37.02
C VAL A 100 -23.82 -8.73 37.19
N HIS A 101 -24.74 -8.33 38.09
CA HIS A 101 -25.06 -6.94 38.40
C HIS A 101 -24.77 -6.64 39.88
N GLY A 102 -23.98 -5.60 40.14
CA GLY A 102 -23.63 -5.16 41.49
C GLY A 102 -22.33 -4.34 41.52
N PRO A 103 -21.94 -3.85 42.69
CA PRO A 103 -20.58 -3.36 42.92
C PRO A 103 -19.58 -4.52 42.76
N ILE A 104 -18.33 -4.19 42.44
CA ILE A 104 -17.24 -5.15 42.30
C ILE A 104 -16.79 -5.66 43.69
N ASP A 105 -16.52 -6.96 43.82
CA ASP A 105 -16.05 -7.62 45.05
C ASP A 105 -14.76 -6.96 45.60
N ASP A 106 -14.57 -6.92 46.92
CA ASP A 106 -13.45 -6.20 47.55
C ASP A 106 -12.06 -6.67 47.08
N GLU A 107 -11.87 -7.98 46.88
CA GLU A 107 -10.63 -8.54 46.31
C GLU A 107 -10.31 -7.95 44.92
N MET A 108 -11.33 -7.78 44.08
CA MET A 108 -11.20 -7.16 42.76
C MET A 108 -11.03 -5.64 42.85
N GLN A 109 -11.67 -4.96 43.82
CA GLN A 109 -11.44 -3.53 44.06
C GLN A 109 -10.00 -3.22 44.52
N VAL A 110 -9.38 -4.08 45.33
CA VAL A 110 -7.98 -3.94 45.75
C VAL A 110 -7.05 -4.06 44.54
N LEU A 111 -7.30 -5.01 43.64
CA LEU A 111 -6.53 -5.17 42.40
C LEU A 111 -6.72 -4.00 41.41
N LEU A 112 -7.91 -3.42 41.33
CA LEU A 112 -8.18 -2.24 40.50
C LEU A 112 -7.53 -0.96 41.07
N ARG A 113 -7.53 -0.80 42.39
CA ARG A 113 -6.81 0.30 43.08
C ARG A 113 -5.31 0.27 42.80
N LYS A 114 -4.67 -0.91 42.82
CA LYS A 114 -3.24 -1.09 42.46
C LYS A 114 -2.87 -0.79 40.99
N LYS A 115 -3.84 -0.47 40.11
CA LYS A 115 -3.60 -0.12 38.69
C LYS A 115 -4.41 1.11 38.23
N GLU A 116 -4.86 1.97 39.15
CA GLU A 116 -5.60 3.22 38.91
C GLU A 116 -6.85 3.13 38.02
N LYS A 117 -7.45 1.93 37.87
CA LYS A 117 -8.55 1.72 36.92
C LYS A 117 -9.92 2.02 37.54
N LYS A 118 -10.52 3.13 37.13
CA LYS A 118 -11.89 3.56 37.47
C LYS A 118 -12.96 2.63 36.86
N ALA A 119 -13.22 1.51 37.53
CA ALA A 119 -14.38 0.65 37.33
C ALA A 119 -14.95 0.28 38.70
N THR A 120 -16.26 0.44 38.88
CA THR A 120 -16.96 0.26 40.17
C THR A 120 -18.06 -0.79 40.13
N SER A 121 -18.53 -1.19 38.94
CA SER A 121 -19.61 -2.17 38.75
C SER A 121 -19.15 -3.39 37.94
N TRP A 122 -19.70 -4.56 38.25
CA TRP A 122 -19.46 -5.79 37.48
C TRP A 122 -19.79 -5.65 35.99
N PRO A 123 -20.93 -5.04 35.58
CA PRO A 123 -21.23 -4.78 34.17
C PRO A 123 -20.17 -3.95 33.43
N ASP A 124 -19.61 -2.91 34.06
CA ASP A 124 -18.54 -2.10 33.44
C ASP A 124 -17.23 -2.89 33.30
N LEU A 125 -16.94 -3.81 34.22
CA LEU A 125 -15.74 -4.64 34.16
C LEU A 125 -15.87 -5.75 33.12
N LEU A 126 -17.01 -6.43 33.04
CA LEU A 126 -17.29 -7.48 32.06
C LEU A 126 -17.29 -6.94 30.63
N ALA A 127 -17.90 -5.77 30.39
CA ALA A 127 -17.88 -5.10 29.09
C ALA A 127 -16.45 -4.70 28.67
N LYS A 128 -15.60 -4.26 29.61
CA LYS A 128 -14.21 -3.85 29.33
C LYS A 128 -13.24 -5.02 29.16
N VAL A 129 -13.38 -6.11 29.92
CA VAL A 129 -12.41 -7.22 29.97
C VAL A 129 -12.80 -8.41 29.07
N LEU A 130 -14.10 -8.68 28.92
CA LEU A 130 -14.62 -9.80 28.13
C LEU A 130 -15.41 -9.37 26.88
N LYS A 131 -15.72 -8.07 26.71
CA LYS A 131 -16.59 -7.53 25.64
C LYS A 131 -18.01 -8.10 25.63
N ILE A 132 -18.48 -8.58 26.78
CA ILE A 132 -19.87 -8.99 26.98
C ILE A 132 -20.60 -7.79 27.60
N ASP A 133 -21.56 -7.21 26.88
CA ASP A 133 -22.50 -6.29 27.50
C ASP A 133 -23.61 -7.09 28.18
N VAL A 134 -23.89 -6.73 29.43
CA VAL A 134 -24.92 -7.32 30.29
C VAL A 134 -25.93 -6.27 30.75
N LYS A 135 -25.76 -4.98 30.38
CA LYS A 135 -26.60 -3.87 30.87
C LYS A 135 -28.04 -3.91 30.33
N GLY A 136 -28.32 -4.76 29.35
CA GLY A 136 -29.65 -5.05 28.81
C GLY A 136 -30.16 -6.46 29.15
N ASP A 137 -29.53 -7.18 30.06
CA ASP A 137 -30.00 -8.50 30.50
C ASP A 137 -31.38 -8.40 31.17
N ILE A 138 -32.18 -9.46 31.02
CA ILE A 138 -33.54 -9.57 31.55
C ILE A 138 -33.68 -10.93 32.25
N ASP A 139 -34.08 -10.92 33.53
CA ASP A 139 -34.15 -12.07 34.45
C ASP A 139 -35.05 -13.24 34.00
N THR A 140 -35.85 -13.07 32.94
CA THR A 140 -36.70 -14.11 32.33
C THR A 140 -36.07 -14.79 31.11
N ILE A 141 -34.88 -14.36 30.71
CA ILE A 141 -34.14 -14.82 29.52
C ILE A 141 -32.67 -15.13 29.88
N HIS A 142 -32.07 -14.33 30.77
CA HIS A 142 -30.63 -14.37 31.06
C HIS A 142 -30.37 -14.83 32.50
N PRO A 143 -29.35 -15.69 32.76
CA PRO A 143 -28.91 -15.99 34.11
C PRO A 143 -28.32 -14.77 34.82
N THR A 144 -28.72 -14.53 36.07
CA THR A 144 -28.28 -13.37 36.86
C THR A 144 -26.90 -13.55 37.53
N LYS A 145 -26.26 -14.70 37.35
CA LYS A 145 -24.99 -15.10 38.01
C LYS A 145 -23.98 -15.72 37.04
N PHE A 146 -22.70 -15.64 37.39
CA PHE A 146 -21.61 -16.32 36.70
C PHE A 146 -20.73 -17.14 37.66
N CYS A 147 -20.00 -18.12 37.13
CA CYS A 147 -19.21 -19.06 37.93
C CYS A 147 -17.82 -18.53 38.29
N HIS A 148 -17.28 -19.03 39.40
CA HIS A 148 -15.95 -18.67 39.89
C HIS A 148 -14.84 -18.93 38.86
N GLN A 149 -14.95 -19.94 37.98
CA GLN A 149 -13.98 -20.16 36.90
C GLN A 149 -13.94 -18.98 35.89
N CYS A 150 -15.09 -18.37 35.58
CA CYS A 150 -15.13 -17.16 34.75
C CYS A 150 -14.60 -15.93 35.49
N TRP A 151 -14.84 -15.83 36.81
CA TRP A 151 -14.25 -14.80 37.68
C TRP A 151 -12.71 -14.87 37.68
N THR A 152 -12.13 -16.07 37.83
CA THR A 152 -10.68 -16.31 37.78
C THR A 152 -10.08 -15.97 36.41
N VAL A 153 -10.84 -16.15 35.32
CA VAL A 153 -10.45 -15.70 33.98
C VAL A 153 -10.43 -14.17 33.87
N VAL A 154 -11.39 -13.45 34.47
CA VAL A 154 -11.36 -11.98 34.54
C VAL A 154 -10.15 -11.50 35.36
N GLN A 155 -9.91 -12.10 36.53
CA GLN A 155 -8.75 -11.80 37.38
C GLN A 155 -7.42 -12.02 36.63
N LYS A 156 -7.21 -13.19 36.00
CA LYS A 156 -5.98 -13.47 35.24
C LYS A 156 -5.78 -12.51 34.06
N LYS A 157 -6.85 -12.10 33.37
CA LYS A 157 -6.80 -11.06 32.32
C LYS A 157 -6.50 -9.65 32.83
N LEU A 158 -6.72 -9.34 34.11
CA LEU A 158 -6.33 -8.07 34.73
C LEU A 158 -4.87 -8.08 35.22
N SER A 159 -4.32 -9.26 35.50
CA SER A 159 -2.96 -9.45 36.03
C SER A 159 -1.86 -9.53 34.96
N ASN A 160 -2.17 -9.83 33.69
CA ASN A 160 -1.21 -10.00 32.58
C ASN A 160 -0.19 -11.16 32.78
N SER A 161 -0.66 -12.34 33.16
CA SER A 161 0.19 -13.56 33.22
C SER A 161 0.21 -14.29 31.86
N PRO A 162 1.38 -14.72 31.34
CA PRO A 162 1.50 -15.34 30.02
C PRO A 162 1.27 -16.86 30.06
N TYR A 163 0.00 -17.29 30.06
CA TYR A 163 -0.37 -18.70 29.89
C TYR A 163 -1.70 -18.82 29.12
N GLU A 164 -1.90 -19.89 28.35
CA GLU A 164 -3.10 -20.07 27.53
C GLU A 164 -4.39 -20.15 28.38
N ILE A 165 -5.29 -19.18 28.18
CA ILE A 165 -6.62 -19.20 28.80
C ILE A 165 -7.57 -20.00 27.92
N ARG A 166 -7.61 -21.33 28.10
CA ARG A 166 -8.67 -22.17 27.50
C ARG A 166 -10.03 -21.84 28.12
N PHE A 167 -10.89 -21.21 27.32
CA PHE A 167 -12.33 -21.14 27.60
C PHE A 167 -12.98 -22.49 27.23
N PRO A 168 -13.97 -23.00 27.99
CA PRO A 168 -14.70 -24.23 27.65
C PRO A 168 -15.53 -24.16 26.35
N ARG A 169 -15.82 -22.96 25.85
CA ARG A 169 -16.41 -22.70 24.51
C ARG A 169 -15.73 -21.49 23.87
N ARG A 170 -15.64 -21.48 22.54
CA ARG A 170 -14.95 -20.42 21.76
C ARG A 170 -15.82 -19.21 21.41
N SER A 171 -17.12 -19.23 21.72
CA SER A 171 -18.07 -18.13 21.48
C SER A 171 -18.85 -17.77 22.76
N PRO A 172 -19.39 -16.53 22.87
CA PRO A 172 -20.37 -16.19 23.89
C PRO A 172 -21.63 -17.07 23.79
N VAL A 173 -22.29 -17.32 24.92
CA VAL A 173 -23.60 -17.97 24.92
C VAL A 173 -24.68 -16.92 24.66
N GLU A 174 -25.40 -17.08 23.55
CA GLU A 174 -26.62 -16.34 23.26
C GLU A 174 -27.80 -16.97 24.01
N TRP A 175 -28.68 -16.13 24.56
CA TRP A 175 -29.83 -16.55 25.36
C TRP A 175 -31.12 -16.09 24.66
N GLN A 176 -32.10 -16.98 24.55
CA GLN A 176 -33.36 -16.73 23.83
C GLN A 176 -34.56 -16.87 24.78
N PRO A 177 -35.69 -16.17 24.51
CA PRO A 177 -36.92 -16.34 25.29
C PRO A 177 -37.45 -17.78 25.25
N HIS A 178 -38.16 -18.19 26.31
CA HIS A 178 -38.76 -19.51 26.39
C HIS A 178 -39.74 -19.81 25.24
N SER A 179 -39.45 -20.86 24.48
CA SER A 179 -40.29 -21.44 23.43
C SER A 179 -40.67 -22.89 23.76
N SER A 180 -41.55 -23.50 22.96
CA SER A 180 -41.90 -24.93 23.06
C SER A 180 -40.73 -25.90 22.79
N SER A 181 -39.61 -25.40 22.25
CA SER A 181 -38.40 -26.17 21.94
C SER A 181 -37.18 -25.67 22.76
N CYS A 182 -37.38 -25.32 24.03
CA CYS A 182 -36.35 -24.66 24.82
C CYS A 182 -35.33 -25.65 25.44
N ASP A 183 -34.07 -25.58 25.00
CA ASP A 183 -32.94 -26.38 25.52
C ASP A 183 -32.74 -26.27 27.05
N VAL A 184 -33.13 -25.14 27.66
CA VAL A 184 -33.04 -24.90 29.12
C VAL A 184 -34.12 -25.68 29.89
N CYS A 185 -35.17 -26.14 29.21
CA CYS A 185 -36.30 -26.88 29.80
C CYS A 185 -36.36 -28.35 29.34
N GLY A 186 -35.62 -28.72 28.30
CA GLY A 186 -35.59 -30.04 27.65
C GLY A 186 -34.96 -31.19 28.46
N THR A 187 -35.15 -31.25 29.78
CA THR A 187 -34.84 -32.45 30.60
C THR A 187 -35.79 -32.60 31.79
N SER A 188 -36.89 -33.36 31.60
CA SER A 188 -37.69 -33.93 32.69
C SER A 188 -37.75 -35.46 32.54
N PRO A 189 -37.32 -36.24 33.55
CA PRO A 189 -37.31 -37.70 33.43
C PRO A 189 -38.74 -38.28 33.56
N ARG A 190 -39.05 -39.30 32.77
CA ARG A 190 -40.25 -40.13 32.98
C ARG A 190 -40.13 -40.88 34.31
N GLY A 191 -41.16 -40.82 35.15
CA GLY A 191 -41.07 -41.18 36.58
C GLY A 191 -41.51 -42.61 36.95
N VAL A 192 -41.31 -42.95 38.24
CA VAL A 192 -41.72 -44.21 38.90
C VAL A 192 -42.44 -43.89 40.23
N LYS A 193 -43.18 -44.86 40.80
CA LYS A 193 -44.24 -44.68 41.83
C LYS A 193 -43.81 -45.08 43.27
N ARG A 194 -44.56 -44.60 44.28
CA ARG A 194 -44.63 -45.02 45.71
C ARG A 194 -43.40 -44.64 46.58
N LYS A 195 -43.45 -44.52 47.93
CA LYS A 195 -44.51 -44.78 48.95
C LYS A 195 -44.41 -43.75 50.13
N LYS A 196 -45.17 -43.97 51.23
CA LYS A 196 -45.21 -43.18 52.51
C LYS A 196 -43.84 -43.22 53.25
N GLN A 197 -43.51 -42.47 54.34
CA GLN A 197 -44.34 -42.16 55.53
C GLN A 197 -43.77 -41.06 56.47
N VAL A 198 -44.61 -40.04 56.77
CA VAL A 198 -44.96 -39.44 58.09
C VAL A 198 -43.92 -39.27 59.22
N LEU A 199 -43.80 -38.03 59.71
CA LEU A 199 -43.98 -37.67 61.14
C LEU A 199 -44.45 -36.20 61.29
N ASN A 200 -44.96 -35.82 62.47
CA ASN A 200 -45.84 -34.64 62.65
C ASN A 200 -45.32 -33.69 63.78
N PRO A 201 -46.09 -32.84 64.50
CA PRO A 201 -45.89 -31.38 64.47
C PRO A 201 -45.48 -30.74 65.83
N GLN A 202 -45.66 -29.41 65.94
CA GLN A 202 -45.76 -28.61 67.19
C GLN A 202 -44.46 -28.35 67.99
N LEU A 203 -44.33 -27.32 68.86
CA LEU A 203 -44.92 -25.97 68.94
C LEU A 203 -44.09 -25.10 69.93
N SER A 204 -44.48 -23.82 70.11
CA SER A 204 -44.25 -23.00 71.32
C SER A 204 -42.87 -22.33 71.47
N LYS A 205 -42.70 -21.19 72.19
CA LYS A 205 -43.66 -20.28 72.86
C LYS A 205 -43.08 -18.85 73.02
N LYS A 206 -43.99 -17.86 73.09
CA LYS A 206 -44.05 -16.62 73.93
C LYS A 206 -42.88 -16.31 74.90
N LEU A 207 -42.56 -15.08 75.33
CA LEU A 207 -43.01 -13.68 75.06
C LEU A 207 -42.12 -12.71 75.88
N ARG A 208 -41.94 -11.45 75.45
CA ARG A 208 -42.24 -10.23 76.27
C ARG A 208 -42.06 -8.93 75.49
N MET A 209 -42.76 -7.90 75.97
CA MET A 209 -42.74 -6.48 75.57
C MET A 209 -42.80 -5.65 76.86
N VAL A 210 -42.31 -4.39 76.83
CA VAL A 210 -42.82 -3.16 77.50
C VAL A 210 -41.72 -2.08 77.63
N ALA A 211 -42.12 -0.82 77.79
CA ALA A 211 -41.34 0.43 77.90
C ALA A 211 -40.21 0.44 78.96
N GLY A 212 -39.30 1.43 79.03
CA GLY A 212 -39.14 2.69 78.28
C GLY A 212 -39.39 3.98 79.13
N ARG A 213 -38.86 5.14 78.67
CA ARG A 213 -38.88 6.50 79.32
C ARG A 213 -37.75 6.72 80.38
N ALA A 214 -37.27 7.94 80.74
CA ALA A 214 -37.63 9.32 80.33
C ALA A 214 -36.58 10.43 80.69
N ARG A 215 -36.61 11.56 79.93
CA ARG A 215 -36.40 13.00 80.36
C ARG A 215 -34.97 13.42 80.79
N LYS A 216 -34.53 14.71 80.84
CA LYS A 216 -35.09 16.10 80.68
C LYS A 216 -34.14 16.91 79.74
N ILE A 217 -34.58 17.67 78.73
CA ILE A 217 -35.09 19.08 78.72
C ILE A 217 -34.08 20.20 79.06
N ARG A 218 -33.76 21.06 78.08
CA ARG A 218 -33.92 22.54 78.14
C ARG A 218 -34.07 23.14 76.72
N GLN A 219 -34.52 24.40 76.62
CA GLN A 219 -35.03 25.05 75.40
C GLN A 219 -34.26 26.34 75.04
N ILE A 220 -34.26 26.74 73.77
CA ILE A 220 -34.26 28.15 73.32
C ILE A 220 -35.35 28.31 72.22
N ARG A 221 -35.89 29.53 72.05
CA ARG A 221 -37.10 29.84 71.26
C ARG A 221 -36.86 30.08 69.75
N ASN A 222 -37.93 29.89 68.96
CA ASN A 222 -38.06 30.28 67.53
C ASN A 222 -37.96 31.80 67.30
N PRO A 223 -37.81 32.22 66.02
CA PRO A 223 -38.92 32.98 65.43
C PRO A 223 -39.33 32.60 63.99
N LYS A 224 -40.65 32.75 63.72
CA LYS A 224 -41.30 33.06 62.42
C LYS A 224 -41.28 32.01 61.29
N GLN A 225 -42.27 31.10 61.29
CA GLN A 225 -42.55 30.12 60.22
C GLN A 225 -43.63 30.58 59.19
N VAL A 226 -44.05 31.85 59.21
CA VAL A 226 -45.37 32.28 58.68
C VAL A 226 -45.40 32.60 57.17
N LYS A 227 -44.29 33.05 56.55
CA LYS A 227 -44.29 33.47 55.13
C LYS A 227 -44.22 32.33 54.09
N GLN A 228 -44.12 31.06 54.49
CA GLN A 228 -43.81 29.96 53.54
C GLN A 228 -45.05 29.31 52.88
N LYS A 229 -46.19 29.16 53.57
CA LYS A 229 -47.38 28.46 53.02
C LYS A 229 -48.02 29.16 51.80
N SER A 230 -48.06 30.49 51.80
CA SER A 230 -48.61 31.28 50.66
C SER A 230 -47.73 31.19 49.42
N LEU A 231 -46.42 31.01 49.58
CA LEU A 231 -45.48 30.81 48.48
C LEU A 231 -45.71 29.44 47.79
N MET A 232 -45.87 28.36 48.57
CA MET A 232 -46.12 27.01 48.03
C MET A 232 -47.37 26.94 47.15
N LYS A 233 -48.47 27.60 47.57
CA LYS A 233 -49.72 27.64 46.79
C LYS A 233 -49.58 28.36 45.45
N LYS A 234 -48.66 29.33 45.32
CA LYS A 234 -48.33 29.95 44.02
C LYS A 234 -47.52 29.00 43.12
N ILE A 235 -46.53 28.31 43.68
CA ILE A 235 -45.63 27.40 42.92
C ILE A 235 -46.39 26.19 42.32
N ALA A 236 -47.37 25.64 43.04
CA ALA A 236 -48.07 24.43 42.59
C ALA A 236 -49.03 24.66 41.40
N SER A 237 -49.66 25.84 41.30
CA SER A 237 -50.57 26.29 40.23
C SER A 237 -51.68 25.31 39.78
N CYS A 238 -52.06 24.34 40.61
CA CYS A 238 -52.92 23.20 40.26
C CYS A 238 -54.44 23.45 40.30
N LYS A 239 -54.91 24.71 40.38
CA LYS A 239 -56.35 25.05 40.47
C LYS A 239 -57.20 24.61 39.29
N LYS A 240 -56.59 24.32 38.13
CA LYS A 240 -57.25 23.75 36.94
C LYS A 240 -56.96 22.26 36.72
N ILE A 241 -56.37 21.57 37.71
CA ILE A 241 -55.79 20.21 37.56
C ILE A 241 -56.21 19.25 38.68
N HIS A 242 -56.51 19.74 39.89
CA HIS A 242 -56.88 18.91 41.04
C HIS A 242 -58.20 19.38 41.66
N LEU A 243 -59.07 18.44 42.02
CA LEU A 243 -60.40 18.69 42.56
C LEU A 243 -60.34 19.34 43.95
N SER A 244 -61.20 20.34 44.17
CA SER A 244 -61.37 20.92 45.50
C SER A 244 -62.05 19.91 46.43
N THR A 245 -61.76 19.97 47.73
CA THR A 245 -62.44 19.17 48.75
C THR A 245 -63.94 19.49 48.86
N LYS A 246 -64.39 20.66 48.36
CA LYS A 246 -65.80 21.07 48.24
C LYS A 246 -66.65 20.29 47.22
N ILE A 247 -66.11 19.21 46.65
CA ILE A 247 -66.74 18.41 45.58
C ILE A 247 -67.13 17.01 46.10
N LEU A 248 -66.77 16.67 47.35
CA LEU A 248 -67.23 15.47 48.05
C LEU A 248 -68.74 15.57 48.33
N ALA A 249 -69.49 14.49 48.09
CA ALA A 249 -70.94 14.47 48.29
C ALA A 249 -71.36 14.37 49.77
N VAL A 250 -70.42 14.07 50.67
CA VAL A 250 -70.66 13.83 52.11
C VAL A 250 -69.72 14.69 52.95
N ASP A 251 -70.25 15.34 53.97
CA ASP A 251 -69.48 16.14 54.94
C ASP A 251 -68.68 15.24 55.90
N TYR A 252 -67.48 14.84 55.46
CA TYR A 252 -66.55 14.07 56.28
C TYR A 252 -65.86 14.92 57.37
N PRO A 253 -65.53 14.33 58.54
CA PRO A 253 -64.80 15.02 59.60
C PRO A 253 -63.49 15.69 59.12
N SER A 254 -63.17 16.86 59.67
CA SER A 254 -62.09 17.71 59.13
C SER A 254 -60.72 17.01 59.05
N ASP A 255 -60.44 16.07 59.95
CA ASP A 255 -59.17 15.30 59.96
C ASP A 255 -59.15 14.17 58.93
N PHE A 256 -60.30 13.62 58.56
CA PHE A 256 -60.41 12.72 57.40
C PHE A 256 -60.18 13.51 56.10
N VAL A 257 -60.82 14.68 55.95
CA VAL A 257 -60.61 15.56 54.78
C VAL A 257 -59.14 15.98 54.66
N LYS A 258 -58.47 16.28 55.79
CA LYS A 258 -57.01 16.56 55.81
C LYS A 258 -56.19 15.38 55.31
N SER A 259 -56.51 14.14 55.71
CA SER A 259 -55.73 12.94 55.36
C SER A 259 -55.79 12.57 53.86
N ILE A 260 -56.93 12.84 53.20
CA ILE A 260 -57.10 12.66 51.75
C ILE A 260 -56.68 13.89 50.91
N SER A 261 -56.16 14.94 51.57
CA SER A 261 -55.73 16.19 50.92
C SER A 261 -54.21 16.34 50.80
N CYS A 262 -53.76 16.93 49.71
CA CYS A 262 -52.34 17.19 49.49
C CYS A 262 -51.83 18.35 50.37
N GLN A 263 -50.81 18.09 51.17
CA GLN A 263 -50.23 19.07 52.12
C GLN A 263 -49.50 20.27 51.48
N ILE A 264 -49.51 20.40 50.14
CA ILE A 264 -49.00 21.56 49.37
C ILE A 264 -50.13 22.43 48.82
N CYS A 265 -51.24 21.84 48.38
CA CYS A 265 -52.31 22.55 47.67
C CYS A 265 -53.71 22.44 48.30
N GLU A 266 -53.89 21.62 49.34
CA GLU A 266 -55.16 21.43 50.08
C GLU A 266 -56.33 20.94 49.20
N HIS A 267 -56.03 20.40 48.02
CA HIS A 267 -56.95 19.73 47.11
C HIS A 267 -56.94 18.21 47.38
N VAL A 268 -57.95 17.50 46.91
CA VAL A 268 -58.01 16.02 46.97
C VAL A 268 -56.79 15.44 46.23
N LEU A 269 -56.17 14.41 46.81
CA LEU A 269 -54.95 13.79 46.30
C LEU A 269 -55.14 13.18 44.89
N ALA A 270 -54.49 13.78 43.89
CA ALA A 270 -54.42 13.28 42.52
C ALA A 270 -53.01 12.72 42.22
N ASP A 271 -52.93 11.46 41.82
CA ASP A 271 -51.68 10.66 41.83
C ASP A 271 -50.93 10.79 43.17
N PRO A 272 -51.49 10.25 44.27
CA PRO A 272 -50.88 10.35 45.59
C PRO A 272 -49.54 9.64 45.65
N VAL A 273 -48.56 10.32 46.21
CA VAL A 273 -47.27 9.76 46.62
C VAL A 273 -47.01 10.02 48.10
N GLU A 274 -46.45 9.01 48.75
CA GLU A 274 -45.97 9.06 50.13
C GLU A 274 -44.46 9.28 50.11
N THR A 275 -43.97 10.26 50.87
CA THR A 275 -42.54 10.44 51.11
C THR A 275 -42.03 9.42 52.15
N THR A 276 -40.71 9.20 52.22
CA THR A 276 -40.07 8.39 53.27
C THR A 276 -40.45 8.81 54.70
N CYS A 277 -40.77 10.10 54.91
CA CYS A 277 -41.27 10.64 56.16
C CYS A 277 -42.82 10.59 56.30
N LYS A 278 -43.50 9.74 55.53
CA LYS A 278 -44.94 9.45 55.57
C LYS A 278 -45.90 10.62 55.35
N HIS A 279 -45.48 11.63 54.60
CA HIS A 279 -46.34 12.76 54.22
C HIS A 279 -46.90 12.56 52.80
N LEU A 280 -48.20 12.82 52.63
CA LEU A 280 -48.93 12.59 51.38
C LEU A 280 -49.03 13.86 50.52
N PHE A 281 -48.71 13.71 49.23
CA PHE A 281 -48.78 14.78 48.23
C PHE A 281 -49.26 14.26 46.87
N CYS A 282 -49.84 15.12 46.03
CA CYS A 282 -49.97 14.84 44.60
C CYS A 282 -48.56 14.79 43.97
N ARG A 283 -48.23 13.78 43.16
CA ARG A 283 -46.92 13.65 42.49
C ARG A 283 -46.48 14.94 41.79
N ALA A 284 -47.40 15.58 41.06
CA ALA A 284 -47.15 16.84 40.37
C ALA A 284 -46.81 18.01 41.33
N CYS A 285 -47.43 18.07 42.51
CA CYS A 285 -47.18 19.12 43.49
C CYS A 285 -45.82 18.95 44.18
N ILE A 286 -45.48 17.73 44.63
CA ILE A 286 -44.20 17.49 45.30
C ILE A 286 -43.02 17.63 44.34
N LEU A 287 -43.11 17.13 43.10
CA LEU A 287 -42.03 17.26 42.12
C LEU A 287 -41.79 18.72 41.69
N LYS A 288 -42.83 19.56 41.60
CA LYS A 288 -42.66 21.02 41.43
C LYS A 288 -41.98 21.65 42.66
N CYS A 289 -42.35 21.23 43.87
CA CYS A 289 -41.82 21.82 45.10
C CYS A 289 -40.34 21.46 45.33
N LEU A 290 -39.96 20.20 45.13
CA LEU A 290 -38.57 19.73 45.24
C LEU A 290 -37.63 20.44 44.23
N LYS A 291 -38.14 20.76 43.02
CA LYS A 291 -37.38 21.55 42.02
C LYS A 291 -37.11 22.99 42.43
N VAL A 292 -37.86 23.55 43.39
CA VAL A 292 -37.77 24.97 43.80
C VAL A 292 -37.20 25.15 45.21
N MET A 293 -37.39 24.18 46.11
CA MET A 293 -36.87 24.23 47.48
C MET A 293 -35.74 23.21 47.78
N GLY A 294 -35.32 22.43 46.79
CA GLY A 294 -34.34 21.35 46.96
C GLY A 294 -34.95 20.07 47.54
N SER A 295 -34.09 19.07 47.80
CA SER A 295 -34.45 17.69 48.17
C SER A 295 -34.93 17.54 49.63
N TYR A 296 -35.95 18.31 50.04
CA TYR A 296 -36.51 18.29 51.38
C TYR A 296 -38.05 18.27 51.35
N CYS A 297 -38.66 17.45 52.22
CA CYS A 297 -40.11 17.34 52.35
C CYS A 297 -40.74 18.71 52.76
N PRO A 298 -41.70 19.26 52.00
CA PRO A 298 -42.28 20.58 52.31
C PRO A 298 -43.02 20.67 53.65
N ALA A 299 -43.48 19.54 54.20
CA ALA A 299 -44.24 19.51 55.46
C ALA A 299 -43.33 19.47 56.71
N CYS A 300 -42.23 18.71 56.69
CA CYS A 300 -41.38 18.46 57.87
C CYS A 300 -39.87 18.71 57.65
N ARG A 301 -39.46 19.13 56.45
CA ARG A 301 -38.07 19.38 56.01
C ARG A 301 -37.12 18.17 56.10
N TYR A 302 -37.62 16.96 56.30
CA TYR A 302 -36.83 15.73 56.20
C TYR A 302 -36.28 15.53 54.76
N PRO A 303 -35.04 15.05 54.56
CA PRO A 303 -34.48 14.81 53.23
C PRO A 303 -35.35 13.87 52.38
N CYS A 304 -35.60 14.24 51.12
CA CYS A 304 -36.44 13.49 50.20
C CYS A 304 -36.05 13.82 48.76
N PHE A 305 -35.57 12.81 48.02
CA PHE A 305 -35.22 12.91 46.61
C PHE A 305 -36.40 12.44 45.73
N PRO A 306 -36.47 12.84 44.44
CA PRO A 306 -37.54 12.41 43.53
C PRO A 306 -37.66 10.89 43.32
N THR A 307 -36.61 10.13 43.64
CA THR A 307 -36.54 8.66 43.66
C THR A 307 -37.32 8.03 44.81
N ASP A 308 -37.54 8.78 45.89
CA ASP A 308 -37.97 8.23 47.18
C ASP A 308 -39.50 8.36 47.38
N LEU A 309 -40.21 8.68 46.31
CA LEU A 309 -41.66 8.93 46.26
C LEU A 309 -42.41 7.64 45.92
N VAL A 310 -42.86 6.95 46.96
CA VAL A 310 -43.54 5.65 46.87
C VAL A 310 -45.05 5.85 46.71
N SER A 311 -45.75 4.90 46.10
CA SER A 311 -47.22 4.88 46.10
C SER A 311 -47.74 4.46 47.49
N PRO A 312 -48.76 5.12 48.06
CA PRO A 312 -49.40 4.67 49.30
C PRO A 312 -49.96 3.25 49.20
N VAL A 313 -50.23 2.64 50.35
CA VAL A 313 -50.81 1.29 50.43
C VAL A 313 -52.13 1.16 49.66
N LYS A 314 -52.30 0.05 48.94
CA LYS A 314 -53.45 -0.17 48.03
C LYS A 314 -54.83 -0.03 48.71
N SER A 315 -54.92 -0.32 50.01
CA SER A 315 -56.14 -0.13 50.80
C SER A 315 -56.55 1.34 50.91
N PHE A 316 -55.60 2.24 51.18
CA PHE A 316 -55.84 3.69 51.21
C PHE A 316 -56.31 4.19 49.83
N LEU A 317 -55.64 3.75 48.76
CA LEU A 317 -56.04 4.08 47.38
C LEU A 317 -57.45 3.57 47.04
N SER A 318 -57.83 2.37 47.51
CA SER A 318 -59.17 1.82 47.29
C SER A 318 -60.24 2.66 48.00
N ILE A 319 -60.02 3.02 49.28
CA ILE A 319 -60.93 3.85 50.07
C ILE A 319 -61.10 5.23 49.41
N MET A 320 -59.98 5.86 49.02
CA MET A 320 -59.98 7.16 48.35
C MET A 320 -60.73 7.12 47.01
N ASN A 321 -60.54 6.06 46.22
CA ASN A 321 -61.21 5.89 44.92
C ASN A 321 -62.72 5.59 45.04
N SER A 322 -63.18 5.08 46.19
CA SER A 322 -64.61 4.86 46.46
C SER A 322 -65.38 6.09 46.96
N LEU A 323 -64.71 7.18 47.31
CA LEU A 323 -65.38 8.39 47.81
C LEU A 323 -66.34 8.98 46.76
N PRO A 324 -67.60 9.29 47.11
CA PRO A 324 -68.54 9.93 46.19
C PRO A 324 -68.19 11.41 45.99
N VAL A 325 -68.15 11.83 44.73
CA VAL A 325 -67.98 13.23 44.32
C VAL A 325 -69.09 13.64 43.36
N ILE A 326 -69.61 14.86 43.53
CA ILE A 326 -70.66 15.45 42.70
C ILE A 326 -70.01 16.09 41.47
N CYS A 327 -70.61 15.94 40.28
CA CYS A 327 -70.08 16.61 39.10
C CYS A 327 -70.29 18.15 39.15
N PRO A 328 -69.25 18.99 38.96
CA PRO A 328 -69.37 20.45 38.97
C PRO A 328 -69.71 21.03 37.57
N VAL A 329 -70.09 20.18 36.61
CA VAL A 329 -70.51 20.59 35.27
C VAL A 329 -71.99 20.96 35.33
N LYS A 330 -72.37 22.10 34.75
CA LYS A 330 -73.80 22.46 34.65
C LYS A 330 -74.57 21.35 33.94
N ASP A 331 -75.82 21.15 34.38
CA ASP A 331 -76.75 20.17 33.82
C ASP A 331 -76.35 18.70 34.08
N CYS A 332 -75.44 18.45 35.04
CA CYS A 332 -75.04 17.10 35.45
C CYS A 332 -74.90 16.96 36.97
N GLN A 333 -75.88 16.32 37.62
CA GLN A 333 -75.91 16.11 39.08
C GLN A 333 -75.58 14.67 39.52
N GLU A 334 -74.93 13.87 38.67
CA GLU A 334 -74.53 12.50 39.04
C GLU A 334 -73.51 12.50 40.20
N GLU A 335 -73.78 11.71 41.24
CA GLU A 335 -72.76 11.27 42.20
C GLU A 335 -71.92 10.14 41.61
N VAL A 336 -70.61 10.32 41.58
CA VAL A 336 -69.68 9.36 40.98
C VAL A 336 -68.52 9.07 41.94
N CYS A 337 -68.16 7.79 42.11
CA CYS A 337 -66.96 7.45 42.87
C CYS A 337 -65.70 8.07 42.24
N LEU A 338 -64.82 8.66 43.04
CA LEU A 338 -63.63 9.40 42.58
C LEU A 338 -62.77 8.64 41.55
N GLY A 339 -62.62 7.32 41.71
CA GLY A 339 -61.88 6.46 40.77
C GLY A 339 -62.53 6.31 39.38
N LYS A 340 -63.84 6.56 39.25
CA LYS A 340 -64.59 6.55 37.98
C LYS A 340 -64.83 7.95 37.40
N TYR A 341 -64.69 9.00 38.22
CA TYR A 341 -64.95 10.39 37.85
C TYR A 341 -64.26 10.84 36.56
N CYS A 342 -63.00 10.44 36.33
CA CYS A 342 -62.27 10.76 35.10
C CYS A 342 -62.92 10.19 33.82
N HIS A 343 -63.61 9.04 33.90
CA HIS A 343 -64.30 8.43 32.77
C HIS A 343 -65.65 9.10 32.50
N HIS A 344 -66.37 9.48 33.56
CA HIS A 344 -67.55 10.35 33.46
C HIS A 344 -67.20 11.69 32.79
N LEU A 345 -66.06 12.31 33.15
CA LEU A 345 -65.60 13.56 32.55
C LEU A 345 -65.25 13.46 31.05
N SER A 346 -64.90 12.27 30.53
CA SER A 346 -64.69 12.07 29.08
C SER A 346 -65.98 12.20 28.29
N ARG A 347 -67.11 11.69 28.80
CA ARG A 347 -68.44 11.81 28.15
C ARG A 347 -68.86 13.26 27.96
N HIS A 348 -68.43 14.17 28.85
CA HIS A 348 -68.64 15.62 28.73
C HIS A 348 -67.72 16.31 27.72
N LYS A 349 -66.61 15.69 27.32
CA LYS A 349 -65.69 16.22 26.30
C LYS A 349 -66.06 15.83 24.89
N GLU A 350 -66.57 14.62 24.70
CA GLU A 350 -66.99 14.09 23.39
C GLU A 350 -68.08 14.95 22.71
N ILE A 351 -68.80 15.78 23.48
CA ILE A 351 -69.80 16.75 23.01
C ILE A 351 -69.17 18.09 22.57
N LYS A 352 -67.92 18.40 22.97
CA LYS A 352 -67.27 19.72 22.72
C LYS A 352 -66.08 19.72 21.78
N ASP A 353 -65.47 18.57 21.47
CA ASP A 353 -64.32 18.49 20.55
C ASP A 353 -64.74 18.43 19.06
N LYS A 354 -65.77 19.19 18.66
CA LYS A 354 -66.09 19.56 17.27
C LYS A 354 -65.68 21.01 17.00
N GLU A 355 -64.37 21.25 16.96
CA GLU A 355 -63.63 22.33 16.26
C GLU A 355 -62.29 22.58 16.98
N GLY A 356 -61.18 22.15 16.36
CA GLY A 356 -59.83 22.39 16.87
C GLY A 356 -58.92 21.16 16.86
N TYR A 357 -58.12 21.00 15.80
CA TYR A 357 -57.08 19.96 15.73
C TYR A 357 -55.93 20.25 16.70
N VAL A 358 -56.04 19.74 17.94
CA VAL A 358 -54.93 19.77 18.91
C VAL A 358 -53.85 18.79 18.49
N CYS A 359 -52.64 19.28 18.19
CA CYS A 359 -51.51 18.44 17.81
C CYS A 359 -51.02 17.58 18.99
N ILE A 360 -51.46 16.32 19.03
CA ILE A 360 -50.95 15.32 19.97
C ILE A 360 -49.51 14.96 19.58
N ASN A 361 -48.55 15.35 20.42
CA ASN A 361 -47.16 14.92 20.27
C ASN A 361 -47.07 13.40 20.49
N LYS A 362 -46.91 12.64 19.40
CA LYS A 362 -46.79 11.17 19.39
C LYS A 362 -45.48 10.65 20.00
N GLY A 363 -44.62 11.53 20.50
CA GLY A 363 -43.29 11.20 21.02
C GLY A 363 -42.31 10.82 19.91
N GLY A 364 -41.22 10.16 20.31
CA GLY A 364 -40.14 9.71 19.42
C GLY A 364 -38.76 10.09 19.95
N ARG A 365 -37.72 9.36 19.52
CA ARG A 365 -36.34 9.67 19.88
C ARG A 365 -35.91 11.01 19.24
N PRO A 366 -35.34 11.97 20.00
CA PRO A 366 -34.84 13.22 19.45
C PRO A 366 -33.91 13.00 18.25
N ARG A 367 -34.13 13.75 17.16
CA ARG A 367 -33.33 13.64 15.94
C ARG A 367 -31.91 14.13 16.20
N GLN A 368 -30.97 13.19 16.30
CA GLN A 368 -29.55 13.49 16.41
C GLN A 368 -29.01 14.16 15.12
N HIS A 369 -27.96 14.97 15.29
CA HIS A 369 -27.23 15.63 14.21
C HIS A 369 -26.59 14.60 13.26
N LEU A 370 -26.52 14.90 11.96
CA LEU A 370 -26.14 13.92 10.95
C LEU A 370 -24.70 13.39 11.14
N LEU A 371 -23.78 14.22 11.63
CA LEU A 371 -22.37 13.86 11.84
C LEU A 371 -22.13 12.96 13.06
N SER A 372 -23.06 12.89 14.02
CA SER A 372 -22.93 12.01 15.21
C SER A 372 -23.67 10.67 15.06
N LEU A 373 -24.18 10.37 13.85
CA LEU A 373 -24.85 9.12 13.52
C LEU A 373 -23.88 8.09 12.90
N THR A 374 -24.15 6.80 13.14
CA THR A 374 -23.43 5.71 12.46
C THR A 374 -23.79 5.65 10.98
N ARG A 375 -22.92 5.09 10.12
CA ARG A 375 -23.16 4.95 8.67
C ARG A 375 -24.52 4.34 8.31
N ARG A 376 -25.03 3.37 9.10
CA ARG A 376 -26.37 2.76 8.88
C ARG A 376 -27.50 3.76 9.17
N ALA A 377 -27.38 4.55 10.23
CA ALA A 377 -28.36 5.59 10.57
C ALA A 377 -28.29 6.79 9.60
N GLN A 378 -27.10 7.16 9.12
CA GLN A 378 -26.92 8.15 8.04
C GLN A 378 -27.56 7.66 6.74
N LYS A 379 -27.28 6.42 6.29
CA LYS A 379 -27.92 5.80 5.11
C LYS A 379 -29.45 5.79 5.20
N HIS A 380 -30.01 5.58 6.40
CA HIS A 380 -31.46 5.65 6.62
C HIS A 380 -31.98 7.10 6.56
N ARG A 381 -31.32 8.04 7.25
CA ARG A 381 -31.71 9.46 7.30
C ARG A 381 -31.61 10.18 5.94
N LEU A 382 -30.70 9.72 5.07
CA LEU A 382 -30.48 10.25 3.72
C LEU A 382 -31.08 9.35 2.62
N ARG A 383 -31.92 8.36 2.95
CA ARG A 383 -32.47 7.42 1.96
C ARG A 383 -33.14 8.15 0.80
N GLU A 384 -34.00 9.11 1.10
CA GLU A 384 -34.82 9.82 0.11
C GLU A 384 -33.97 10.71 -0.79
N LEU A 385 -33.15 11.56 -0.18
CA LEU A 385 -32.19 12.40 -0.92
C LEU A 385 -31.24 11.57 -1.78
N LYS A 386 -30.82 10.39 -1.31
CA LYS A 386 -30.00 9.47 -2.14
C LYS A 386 -30.78 8.92 -3.34
N LEU A 387 -32.08 8.65 -3.22
CA LEU A 387 -32.89 8.23 -4.36
C LEU A 387 -33.09 9.39 -5.36
N GLN A 388 -33.31 10.60 -4.86
CA GLN A 388 -33.40 11.81 -5.69
C GLN A 388 -32.11 12.11 -6.45
N VAL A 389 -30.94 12.09 -5.77
CA VAL A 389 -29.63 12.29 -6.43
C VAL A 389 -29.30 11.16 -7.40
N LYS A 390 -29.75 9.92 -7.15
CA LYS A 390 -29.65 8.82 -8.12
C LYS A 390 -30.50 9.10 -9.37
N ALA A 391 -31.78 9.41 -9.19
CA ALA A 391 -32.70 9.69 -10.30
C ALA A 391 -32.35 10.97 -11.08
N PHE A 392 -31.60 11.89 -10.49
CA PHE A 392 -30.98 13.02 -11.19
C PHE A 392 -29.77 12.56 -12.02
N ALA A 393 -28.80 11.88 -11.39
CA ALA A 393 -27.60 11.40 -12.09
C ALA A 393 -27.95 10.43 -13.24
N GLU A 394 -28.96 9.58 -13.06
CA GLU A 394 -29.48 8.64 -14.06
C GLU A 394 -30.22 9.31 -15.24
N LYS A 395 -30.52 10.62 -15.15
CA LYS A 395 -31.15 11.40 -16.22
C LYS A 395 -30.17 12.32 -16.95
N GLU A 396 -29.37 13.06 -16.18
CA GLU A 396 -28.51 14.13 -16.73
C GLU A 396 -27.05 13.67 -16.95
N GLU A 397 -26.56 12.70 -16.17
CA GLU A 397 -25.12 12.47 -15.94
C GLU A 397 -24.74 10.98 -16.12
N GLY A 398 -25.48 10.24 -16.96
CA GLY A 398 -25.25 8.82 -17.28
C GLY A 398 -25.26 7.84 -16.09
N GLY A 399 -25.66 8.30 -14.90
CA GLY A 399 -25.62 7.55 -13.65
C GLY A 399 -24.39 7.77 -12.76
N ASP A 400 -23.47 8.71 -13.04
CA ASP A 400 -22.32 8.97 -12.15
C ASP A 400 -22.68 9.77 -10.88
N VAL A 401 -23.30 9.04 -9.95
CA VAL A 401 -23.60 9.50 -8.60
C VAL A 401 -22.35 9.95 -7.83
N LYS A 402 -21.14 9.44 -8.14
CA LYS A 402 -19.91 9.80 -7.42
C LYS A 402 -19.52 11.23 -7.80
N SER A 403 -19.41 11.54 -9.09
CA SER A 403 -19.02 12.89 -9.55
C SER A 403 -20.08 13.92 -9.17
N VAL A 404 -21.38 13.63 -9.37
CA VAL A 404 -22.48 14.50 -8.93
C VAL A 404 -22.41 14.80 -7.42
N CYS A 405 -22.17 13.81 -6.56
CA CYS A 405 -22.07 14.04 -5.11
C CYS A 405 -20.83 14.85 -4.70
N LEU A 406 -19.73 14.74 -5.46
CA LEU A 406 -18.51 15.51 -5.22
C LEU A 406 -18.68 16.97 -5.66
N THR A 407 -19.21 17.22 -6.86
CA THR A 407 -19.51 18.56 -7.38
C THR A 407 -20.51 19.29 -6.49
N LEU A 408 -21.59 18.63 -6.03
CA LEU A 408 -22.53 19.21 -5.06
C LEU A 408 -21.85 19.61 -3.74
N PHE A 409 -20.87 18.85 -3.27
CA PHE A 409 -20.14 19.19 -2.03
C PHE A 409 -19.12 20.33 -2.26
N LEU A 410 -18.45 20.38 -3.41
CA LEU A 410 -17.60 21.51 -3.81
C LEU A 410 -18.37 22.82 -3.89
N LEU A 411 -19.51 22.82 -4.58
CA LEU A 411 -20.38 23.98 -4.68
C LEU A 411 -20.90 24.41 -3.31
N ALA A 412 -21.24 23.47 -2.42
CA ALA A 412 -21.65 23.77 -1.05
C ALA A 412 -20.51 24.35 -0.18
N LEU A 413 -19.24 23.96 -0.40
CA LEU A 413 -18.08 24.55 0.27
C LEU A 413 -17.76 25.95 -0.28
N ARG A 414 -17.80 26.14 -1.61
CA ARG A 414 -17.62 27.46 -2.24
C ARG A 414 -18.72 28.44 -1.85
N ALA A 415 -19.98 28.03 -1.78
CA ALA A 415 -21.10 28.84 -1.30
C ALA A 415 -21.01 29.19 0.21
N ARG A 416 -20.09 28.59 0.96
CA ARG A 416 -19.75 28.93 2.35
C ARG A 416 -18.46 29.73 2.48
N ASN A 417 -17.83 30.08 1.36
CA ASN A 417 -16.49 30.67 1.27
C ASN A 417 -15.38 29.79 1.88
N GLU A 418 -15.60 28.48 2.03
CA GLU A 418 -14.61 27.52 2.56
C GLU A 418 -13.60 27.07 1.47
N HIS A 419 -13.09 28.03 0.68
CA HIS A 419 -12.32 27.78 -0.56
C HIS A 419 -11.20 26.75 -0.36
N ARG A 420 -10.34 26.92 0.66
CA ARG A 420 -9.24 25.98 0.93
C ARG A 420 -9.69 24.52 1.09
N GLN A 421 -10.89 24.27 1.63
CA GLN A 421 -11.45 22.92 1.74
C GLN A 421 -12.02 22.40 0.40
N ALA A 422 -12.54 23.29 -0.45
CA ALA A 422 -12.90 22.93 -1.82
C ALA A 422 -11.64 22.59 -2.65
N ASP A 423 -10.57 23.36 -2.50
CA ASP A 423 -9.29 23.13 -3.20
C ASP A 423 -8.60 21.83 -2.70
N GLU A 424 -8.63 21.56 -1.38
CA GLU A 424 -8.21 20.27 -0.81
C GLU A 424 -9.04 19.09 -1.36
N LEU A 425 -10.34 19.29 -1.61
CA LEU A 425 -11.24 18.27 -2.17
C LEU A 425 -11.02 18.06 -3.68
N GLU A 426 -10.82 19.12 -4.45
CA GLU A 426 -10.46 19.04 -5.88
C GLU A 426 -9.11 18.38 -6.08
N ALA A 427 -8.12 18.66 -5.23
CA ALA A 427 -6.85 17.93 -5.22
C ALA A 427 -7.08 16.42 -4.98
N ILE A 428 -7.97 16.04 -4.05
CA ILE A 428 -8.33 14.63 -3.83
C ILE A 428 -9.05 14.02 -5.05
N MET A 429 -9.92 14.78 -5.73
CA MET A 429 -10.62 14.32 -6.94
C MET A 429 -9.66 14.10 -8.12
N GLN A 430 -8.69 14.99 -8.29
CA GLN A 430 -7.63 14.89 -9.31
C GLN A 430 -6.49 13.91 -8.93
N GLY A 431 -6.62 13.16 -7.84
CA GLY A 431 -5.57 12.23 -7.38
C GLY A 431 -4.32 12.89 -6.77
N LYS A 432 -4.30 14.22 -6.66
CA LYS A 432 -3.26 15.07 -6.05
C LYS A 432 -3.39 15.23 -4.53
N GLY A 433 -4.26 14.45 -3.89
CA GLY A 433 -4.47 14.47 -2.43
C GLY A 433 -3.31 13.87 -1.63
N SER A 434 -3.44 13.86 -0.29
CA SER A 434 -2.38 13.38 0.62
C SER A 434 -2.03 11.87 0.54
N GLY A 435 -2.62 11.12 -0.37
CA GLY A 435 -2.26 9.73 -0.70
C GLY A 435 -1.64 9.68 -2.10
N LEU A 436 -0.37 9.31 -2.18
CA LEU A 436 0.41 9.29 -3.42
C LEU A 436 -0.16 8.28 -4.44
N HIS A 437 -0.04 8.57 -5.74
CA HIS A 437 -0.44 7.64 -6.79
C HIS A 437 0.41 6.34 -6.73
N PRO A 438 -0.13 5.14 -7.06
CA PRO A 438 0.64 3.89 -7.03
C PRO A 438 1.92 3.91 -7.88
N ALA A 439 1.92 4.58 -9.04
CA ALA A 439 3.10 4.75 -9.88
C ALA A 439 4.20 5.57 -9.17
N VAL A 440 3.85 6.68 -8.51
CA VAL A 440 4.80 7.48 -7.71
C VAL A 440 5.35 6.66 -6.55
N CYS A 441 4.52 5.83 -5.90
CA CYS A 441 4.98 4.90 -4.87
C CYS A 441 5.93 3.81 -5.41
N LEU A 442 5.72 3.34 -6.64
CA LEU A 442 6.59 2.37 -7.31
C LEU A 442 7.93 3.02 -7.68
N ALA A 443 7.93 4.20 -8.29
CA ALA A 443 9.13 4.96 -8.62
C ALA A 443 9.99 5.27 -7.38
N ILE A 444 9.36 5.73 -6.28
CA ILE A 444 10.05 5.92 -5.00
C ILE A 444 10.67 4.60 -4.52
N ARG A 445 9.94 3.48 -4.56
CA ARG A 445 10.44 2.17 -4.13
C ARG A 445 11.67 1.74 -4.94
N VAL A 446 11.58 1.78 -6.27
CA VAL A 446 12.61 1.28 -7.19
C VAL A 446 13.85 2.17 -7.12
N ASN A 447 13.69 3.49 -7.28
CA ASN A 447 14.82 4.43 -7.39
C ASN A 447 15.54 4.67 -6.05
N THR A 448 14.97 4.20 -4.92
CA THR A 448 15.64 4.18 -3.61
C THR A 448 16.09 2.77 -3.18
N PHE A 449 16.04 1.79 -4.10
CA PHE A 449 16.43 0.40 -3.90
C PHE A 449 15.71 -0.31 -2.72
N LEU A 450 14.49 0.13 -2.39
CA LEU A 450 13.72 -0.45 -1.29
C LEU A 450 13.12 -1.81 -1.66
N SER A 451 13.54 -2.84 -0.93
CA SER A 451 12.96 -4.17 -1.05
C SER A 451 11.47 -4.16 -0.68
N CYS A 452 10.70 -5.12 -1.21
CA CYS A 452 9.27 -5.22 -0.91
C CYS A 452 8.97 -5.32 0.59
N SER A 453 9.83 -5.96 1.38
CA SER A 453 9.68 -6.07 2.84
C SER A 453 10.06 -4.78 3.58
N GLN A 454 11.11 -4.07 3.14
CA GLN A 454 11.48 -2.75 3.66
C GLN A 454 10.37 -1.72 3.37
N TYR A 455 9.91 -1.65 2.12
CA TYR A 455 8.81 -0.78 1.71
C TYR A 455 7.52 -1.10 2.48
N HIS A 456 7.16 -2.38 2.64
CA HIS A 456 5.98 -2.76 3.43
C HIS A 456 6.11 -2.35 4.92
N LYS A 457 7.30 -2.48 5.51
CA LYS A 457 7.59 -2.01 6.87
C LYS A 457 7.43 -0.48 6.98
N MET A 458 7.94 0.27 6.00
CA MET A 458 7.76 1.72 5.91
C MET A 458 6.27 2.11 5.80
N TYR A 459 5.56 1.58 4.81
CA TYR A 459 4.11 1.77 4.60
C TYR A 459 3.31 1.49 5.89
N ARG A 460 3.57 0.35 6.55
CA ARG A 460 2.87 -0.06 7.77
C ARG A 460 3.12 0.91 8.92
N THR A 461 4.36 1.34 9.13
CA THR A 461 4.72 2.30 10.19
C THR A 461 4.10 3.68 9.94
N VAL A 462 4.26 4.24 8.74
CA VAL A 462 3.72 5.56 8.38
C VAL A 462 2.19 5.58 8.52
N LYS A 463 1.50 4.53 8.04
CA LYS A 463 0.04 4.41 8.15
C LYS A 463 -0.44 4.20 9.60
N ALA A 464 0.35 3.54 10.44
CA ALA A 464 0.04 3.37 11.87
C ALA A 464 0.25 4.65 12.69
N VAL A 465 1.29 5.44 12.38
CA VAL A 465 1.61 6.68 13.11
C VAL A 465 0.71 7.85 12.67
N THR A 466 0.49 8.04 11.37
CA THR A 466 -0.29 9.17 10.85
C THR A 466 -1.80 8.92 10.81
N GLY A 467 -2.23 7.66 10.88
CA GLY A 467 -3.60 7.24 10.63
C GLY A 467 -4.06 7.41 9.17
N ARG A 468 -3.21 7.92 8.27
CA ARG A 468 -3.51 8.20 6.85
C ARG A 468 -2.76 7.22 5.93
N GLN A 469 -3.35 6.90 4.78
CA GLN A 469 -2.69 6.11 3.74
C GLN A 469 -1.96 7.03 2.76
N ILE A 470 -0.74 7.44 3.12
CA ILE A 470 0.13 8.27 2.26
C ILE A 470 0.76 7.39 1.16
N PHE A 471 1.44 6.32 1.57
CA PHE A 471 1.97 5.30 0.67
C PHE A 471 0.93 4.24 0.32
N GLN A 472 1.03 3.64 -0.86
CA GLN A 472 0.11 2.61 -1.33
C GLN A 472 0.59 1.18 -0.99
N PRO A 473 -0.33 0.22 -0.79
CA PRO A 473 0.01 -1.17 -0.47
C PRO A 473 0.62 -1.91 -1.68
N LEU A 474 1.47 -2.91 -1.41
CA LEU A 474 2.22 -3.67 -2.43
C LEU A 474 1.36 -4.25 -3.58
N HIS A 475 0.10 -4.62 -3.34
CA HIS A 475 -0.77 -5.12 -4.43
C HIS A 475 -1.10 -4.03 -5.46
N ALA A 476 -1.29 -2.77 -5.03
CA ALA A 476 -1.53 -1.66 -5.95
C ALA A 476 -0.26 -1.31 -6.75
N LEU A 477 0.92 -1.43 -6.13
CA LEU A 477 2.19 -1.29 -6.83
C LEU A 477 2.36 -2.37 -7.90
N ARG A 478 2.09 -3.64 -7.59
CA ARG A 478 2.12 -4.75 -8.58
C ARG A 478 1.13 -4.59 -9.73
N THR A 479 -0.03 -3.98 -9.49
CA THR A 479 -0.97 -3.67 -10.58
C THR A 479 -0.44 -2.55 -11.47
N ALA A 480 0.18 -1.51 -10.90
CA ALA A 480 0.80 -0.42 -11.67
C ALA A 480 2.06 -0.86 -12.43
N GLU A 481 2.86 -1.75 -11.83
CA GLU A 481 4.09 -2.34 -12.40
C GLU A 481 3.82 -3.06 -13.74
N LYS A 482 2.61 -3.62 -13.93
CA LYS A 482 2.22 -4.26 -15.21
C LYS A 482 2.27 -3.35 -16.43
N ALA A 483 1.96 -2.06 -16.29
CA ALA A 483 1.92 -1.13 -17.43
C ALA A 483 3.32 -0.73 -17.94
N LEU A 484 4.36 -1.05 -17.17
CA LEU A 484 5.77 -0.75 -17.45
C LEU A 484 6.58 -2.01 -17.86
N LEU A 485 5.92 -3.17 -17.97
CA LEU A 485 6.55 -4.43 -18.34
C LEU A 485 6.17 -4.82 -19.78
N PRO A 486 7.10 -5.49 -20.52
CA PRO A 486 6.77 -6.12 -21.80
C PRO A 486 5.57 -7.06 -21.68
N GLY A 487 4.74 -7.08 -22.73
CA GLY A 487 3.48 -7.82 -22.76
C GLY A 487 2.22 -7.02 -22.37
N TYR A 488 2.30 -5.69 -22.19
CA TYR A 488 1.14 -4.87 -21.84
C TYR A 488 0.52 -4.09 -23.01
N HIS A 489 1.34 -3.53 -23.90
CA HIS A 489 0.90 -2.65 -24.99
C HIS A 489 0.67 -3.43 -26.29
N PRO A 490 -0.40 -3.15 -27.06
CA PRO A 490 -0.59 -3.72 -28.39
C PRO A 490 0.34 -3.07 -29.43
N PHE A 491 0.84 -3.87 -30.35
CA PHE A 491 1.69 -3.42 -31.46
C PHE A 491 1.58 -4.38 -32.65
N GLU A 492 1.99 -3.93 -33.84
CA GLU A 492 1.94 -4.70 -35.09
C GLU A 492 3.23 -4.51 -35.89
N TRP A 493 3.67 -5.53 -36.64
CA TRP A 493 4.81 -5.42 -37.55
C TRP A 493 4.37 -5.55 -39.01
N LYS A 494 4.85 -4.64 -39.87
CA LYS A 494 4.58 -4.66 -41.31
C LYS A 494 5.89 -4.59 -42.12
N PRO A 495 6.25 -5.67 -42.86
CA PRO A 495 5.60 -6.99 -42.91
C PRO A 495 5.71 -7.76 -41.58
N PRO A 496 4.87 -8.78 -41.34
CA PRO A 496 4.98 -9.66 -40.17
C PRO A 496 6.38 -10.29 -40.07
N LEU A 497 6.92 -10.36 -38.84
CA LEU A 497 8.25 -10.87 -38.58
C LEU A 497 8.38 -12.36 -38.92
N LYS A 498 9.43 -12.72 -39.65
CA LYS A 498 9.79 -14.12 -39.95
C LYS A 498 10.08 -14.86 -38.62
N ASN A 499 9.49 -16.04 -38.43
CA ASN A 499 9.68 -16.93 -37.27
C ASN A 499 9.33 -16.35 -35.88
N VAL A 500 8.69 -15.17 -35.77
CA VAL A 500 8.27 -14.58 -34.49
C VAL A 500 6.74 -14.61 -34.37
N SER A 501 6.22 -14.97 -33.18
CA SER A 501 4.78 -15.01 -32.92
C SER A 501 4.15 -13.62 -32.85
N SER A 502 3.04 -13.43 -33.56
CA SER A 502 2.25 -12.18 -33.56
C SER A 502 1.54 -11.86 -32.22
N ASN A 503 1.61 -12.73 -31.22
CA ASN A 503 1.05 -12.44 -29.89
C ASN A 503 1.83 -11.30 -29.20
N THR A 504 1.16 -10.23 -28.81
CA THR A 504 1.74 -9.07 -28.13
C THR A 504 1.83 -9.22 -26.61
N GLU A 505 1.03 -10.11 -25.99
CA GLU A 505 0.92 -10.27 -24.52
C GLU A 505 2.09 -11.07 -23.87
N VAL A 506 3.25 -11.11 -24.52
CA VAL A 506 4.40 -11.93 -24.09
C VAL A 506 5.32 -11.16 -23.16
N GLY A 507 5.32 -11.56 -21.88
CA GLY A 507 6.21 -11.03 -20.84
C GLY A 507 7.53 -11.78 -20.71
N ILE A 508 7.91 -12.12 -19.47
CA ILE A 508 9.13 -12.91 -19.18
C ILE A 508 8.92 -14.35 -19.67
N ILE A 509 9.83 -14.83 -20.51
CA ILE A 509 9.86 -16.19 -21.07
C ILE A 509 11.13 -16.93 -20.65
N ASP A 510 11.13 -18.25 -20.86
CA ASP A 510 12.31 -19.07 -20.64
C ASP A 510 13.39 -18.80 -21.70
N GLY A 511 14.64 -18.63 -21.28
CA GLY A 511 15.75 -18.47 -22.24
C GLY A 511 15.98 -19.73 -23.07
N LEU A 512 15.74 -20.90 -22.46
CA LEU A 512 15.79 -22.22 -23.07
C LEU A 512 14.81 -22.41 -24.25
N SER A 513 13.85 -21.50 -24.44
CA SER A 513 13.03 -21.34 -25.66
C SER A 513 12.34 -22.62 -26.20
N GLY A 514 12.13 -23.64 -25.36
CA GLY A 514 11.46 -24.91 -25.72
C GLY A 514 12.35 -26.15 -25.80
N ILE A 515 13.65 -26.05 -25.50
CA ILE A 515 14.56 -27.19 -25.38
C ILE A 515 14.04 -28.19 -24.35
N LYS A 516 14.13 -29.48 -24.66
CA LYS A 516 13.76 -30.56 -23.75
C LYS A 516 15.01 -31.02 -23.00
N HIS A 517 14.90 -31.17 -21.69
CA HIS A 517 15.91 -31.87 -20.89
C HIS A 517 15.63 -33.39 -20.97
N LEU A 518 15.97 -34.01 -22.09
CA LEU A 518 16.09 -35.47 -22.19
C LEU A 518 17.48 -35.89 -21.74
N VAL A 519 17.62 -37.09 -21.19
CA VAL A 519 18.91 -37.62 -20.70
C VAL A 519 19.83 -38.03 -21.88
N ASP A 520 19.23 -38.28 -23.04
CA ASP A 520 19.92 -38.66 -24.28
C ASP A 520 20.41 -37.45 -25.10
N ASP A 521 19.88 -36.25 -24.82
CA ASP A 521 20.26 -34.98 -25.44
C ASP A 521 21.47 -34.33 -24.71
N TYR A 522 22.08 -33.30 -25.31
CA TYR A 522 23.17 -32.55 -24.66
C TYR A 522 22.70 -31.89 -23.35
N PRO A 523 23.44 -32.00 -22.23
CA PRO A 523 23.02 -31.47 -20.94
C PRO A 523 23.12 -29.93 -20.90
N VAL A 524 22.02 -29.25 -21.22
CA VAL A 524 21.90 -27.79 -21.15
C VAL A 524 21.66 -27.36 -19.69
N ASP A 525 22.71 -27.46 -18.86
CA ASP A 525 22.70 -27.14 -17.42
C ASP A 525 22.77 -25.63 -17.12
N THR A 526 21.95 -24.83 -17.80
CA THR A 526 21.80 -23.38 -17.56
C THR A 526 20.39 -23.00 -17.13
N ILE A 527 20.30 -21.92 -16.35
CA ILE A 527 19.05 -21.25 -16.01
C ILE A 527 19.06 -19.86 -16.66
N ALA A 528 18.22 -19.68 -17.66
CA ALA A 528 18.09 -18.43 -18.42
C ALA A 528 16.66 -17.88 -18.39
N LYS A 529 16.51 -16.55 -18.40
CA LYS A 529 15.23 -15.84 -18.56
C LYS A 529 15.42 -14.62 -19.46
N ARG A 530 14.48 -14.39 -20.37
CA ARG A 530 14.52 -13.28 -21.32
C ARG A 530 13.14 -12.66 -21.51
N PHE A 531 13.11 -11.49 -22.15
CA PHE A 531 11.93 -11.03 -22.87
C PHE A 531 12.06 -11.40 -24.35
N ARG A 532 10.95 -11.35 -25.09
CA ARG A 532 11.00 -11.31 -26.57
C ARG A 532 11.44 -9.92 -27.01
N TYR A 533 12.33 -9.82 -27.99
CA TYR A 533 13.04 -8.57 -28.30
C TYR A 533 12.08 -7.47 -28.75
N ASP A 534 11.18 -7.76 -29.69
CA ASP A 534 10.14 -6.84 -30.16
C ASP A 534 9.23 -6.31 -29.03
N ALA A 535 8.77 -7.18 -28.14
CA ALA A 535 7.93 -6.80 -27.00
C ALA A 535 8.69 -5.91 -25.99
N ALA A 536 10.00 -6.15 -25.81
CA ALA A 536 10.87 -5.29 -25.01
C ALA A 536 11.10 -3.92 -25.66
N LEU A 537 11.23 -3.86 -26.99
CA LEU A 537 11.36 -2.60 -27.74
C LEU A 537 10.06 -1.78 -27.73
N ALA A 538 8.90 -2.40 -27.96
CA ALA A 538 7.61 -1.73 -27.84
C ALA A 538 7.41 -1.15 -26.43
N SER A 539 7.69 -1.94 -25.38
CA SER A 539 7.62 -1.47 -23.99
C SER A 539 8.64 -0.34 -23.70
N ALA A 540 9.83 -0.38 -24.29
CA ALA A 540 10.85 0.66 -24.11
C ALA A 540 10.54 1.96 -24.86
N LEU A 541 9.82 1.89 -25.99
CA LEU A 541 9.34 3.06 -26.71
C LEU A 541 8.16 3.73 -25.99
N MET A 542 7.20 2.96 -25.45
CA MET A 542 6.09 3.52 -24.66
C MET A 542 6.56 4.17 -23.36
N ASP A 543 7.59 3.61 -22.70
CA ASP A 543 8.27 4.21 -21.54
C ASP A 543 8.90 5.59 -21.85
N MET A 544 9.11 5.92 -23.14
CA MET A 544 9.72 7.16 -23.64
C MET A 544 8.74 8.03 -24.47
N GLU A 545 7.44 7.74 -24.44
CA GLU A 545 6.40 8.44 -25.21
C GLU A 545 6.42 9.96 -24.97
N GLU A 546 6.47 10.39 -23.70
CA GLU A 546 6.52 11.81 -23.31
C GLU A 546 7.81 12.50 -23.82
N ASP A 547 8.96 11.82 -23.81
CA ASP A 547 10.23 12.37 -24.30
C ASP A 547 10.25 12.52 -25.84
N ILE A 548 9.55 11.63 -26.55
CA ILE A 548 9.35 11.70 -28.01
C ILE A 548 8.42 12.86 -28.36
N LEU A 549 7.28 13.00 -27.68
CA LEU A 549 6.31 14.09 -27.89
C LEU A 549 6.92 15.45 -27.51
N ALA A 550 7.62 15.54 -26.38
CA ALA A 550 8.40 16.72 -26.01
C ALA A 550 9.58 16.95 -26.97
N GLY A 551 10.03 15.94 -27.70
CA GLY A 551 11.02 16.05 -28.78
C GLY A 551 10.48 16.68 -30.05
N LEU A 552 9.27 16.30 -30.48
CA LEU A 552 8.60 16.91 -31.62
C LEU A 552 8.35 18.40 -31.38
N LYS A 553 7.83 18.75 -30.20
CA LYS A 553 7.59 20.14 -29.77
C LYS A 553 8.85 20.99 -29.65
N ARG A 554 10.01 20.38 -29.37
CA ARG A 554 11.33 21.05 -29.33
C ARG A 554 11.94 21.28 -30.73
N GLN A 555 11.34 20.73 -31.77
CA GLN A 555 11.79 20.85 -33.17
C GLN A 555 10.71 21.52 -34.05
N ASP A 556 9.70 22.15 -33.44
CA ASP A 556 8.54 22.76 -34.10
C ASP A 556 7.79 21.81 -35.07
N LEU A 557 7.75 20.51 -34.73
CA LEU A 557 7.03 19.47 -35.47
C LEU A 557 5.69 19.13 -34.83
N ASP A 558 4.68 18.84 -35.66
CA ASP A 558 3.34 18.43 -35.23
C ASP A 558 3.35 17.15 -34.38
N ASP A 559 2.60 17.16 -33.28
CA ASP A 559 2.29 15.95 -32.49
C ASP A 559 1.68 14.84 -33.35
N TYR A 560 0.93 15.19 -34.40
CA TYR A 560 0.23 14.24 -35.27
C TYR A 560 1.16 13.49 -36.25
N LEU A 561 2.47 13.76 -36.24
CA LEU A 561 3.44 13.14 -37.14
C LEU A 561 3.57 11.62 -36.91
N LYS A 562 3.34 10.84 -37.97
CA LYS A 562 3.26 9.35 -37.92
C LYS A 562 4.58 8.63 -38.24
N GLY A 563 5.64 9.35 -38.59
CA GLY A 563 6.93 8.78 -38.99
C GLY A 563 7.10 8.67 -40.52
N PRO A 564 8.06 7.88 -41.02
CA PRO A 564 8.83 6.88 -40.27
C PRO A 564 9.85 7.52 -39.31
N PHE A 565 9.84 7.03 -38.06
CA PHE A 565 10.88 7.28 -37.08
C PHE A 565 11.99 6.24 -37.22
N THR A 566 13.24 6.68 -37.21
CA THR A 566 14.42 5.80 -37.21
C THR A 566 15.06 5.81 -35.83
N VAL A 567 15.06 4.64 -35.19
CA VAL A 567 15.50 4.39 -33.82
C VAL A 567 16.86 3.69 -33.85
N VAL A 568 17.88 4.30 -33.22
CA VAL A 568 19.21 3.70 -33.11
C VAL A 568 19.35 3.01 -31.75
N ILE A 569 19.61 1.71 -31.75
CA ILE A 569 19.77 0.88 -30.56
C ILE A 569 21.25 0.55 -30.40
N LYS A 570 21.83 0.84 -29.22
CA LYS A 570 23.10 0.23 -28.80
C LYS A 570 22.79 -1.11 -28.14
N GLU A 571 23.44 -2.17 -28.62
CA GLU A 571 23.38 -3.49 -27.99
C GLU A 571 24.67 -3.74 -27.20
N SER A 572 24.57 -4.52 -26.12
CA SER A 572 25.70 -4.81 -25.24
C SER A 572 25.53 -6.19 -24.59
N CYS A 573 26.61 -6.98 -24.56
CA CYS A 573 26.65 -8.27 -23.88
C CYS A 573 27.96 -8.36 -23.08
N ASP A 574 27.86 -8.83 -21.84
CA ASP A 574 28.96 -8.80 -20.86
C ASP A 574 28.92 -10.05 -19.96
N GLY A 575 30.09 -10.61 -19.67
CA GLY A 575 30.28 -11.81 -18.85
C GLY A 575 30.72 -11.48 -17.43
N MET A 576 29.98 -11.98 -16.45
CA MET A 576 30.23 -11.75 -15.02
C MET A 576 30.71 -13.03 -14.34
N GLY A 577 31.93 -13.01 -13.80
CA GLY A 577 32.44 -14.05 -12.90
C GLY A 577 32.04 -13.83 -11.44
N ASP A 578 32.44 -14.76 -10.57
CA ASP A 578 32.23 -14.75 -9.12
C ASP A 578 30.75 -14.69 -8.69
N VAL A 579 29.85 -15.27 -9.52
CA VAL A 579 28.39 -15.29 -9.27
C VAL A 579 28.03 -16.59 -8.57
N SER A 580 28.19 -16.61 -7.24
CA SER A 580 28.03 -17.81 -6.39
C SER A 580 26.76 -18.63 -6.68
N GLU A 581 26.91 -19.94 -6.82
CA GLU A 581 25.78 -20.88 -6.90
C GLU A 581 24.94 -20.83 -5.60
N LYS A 582 23.67 -21.26 -5.67
CA LYS A 582 22.77 -21.36 -4.52
C LYS A 582 22.26 -22.78 -4.35
N HIS A 583 22.37 -23.30 -3.13
CA HIS A 583 21.68 -24.53 -2.73
C HIS A 583 20.17 -24.44 -3.04
N GLY A 584 19.64 -25.47 -3.71
CA GLY A 584 18.25 -25.55 -4.12
C GLY A 584 17.98 -26.84 -4.88
N CYS A 585 16.84 -26.90 -5.58
CA CYS A 585 16.57 -27.92 -6.59
C CYS A 585 16.75 -27.29 -7.98
N GLY A 586 17.58 -27.91 -8.82
CA GLY A 586 17.89 -27.45 -10.18
C GLY A 586 19.05 -28.27 -10.78
N PRO A 587 19.45 -27.98 -12.03
CA PRO A 587 20.75 -28.41 -12.56
C PRO A 587 21.90 -27.77 -11.77
N ALA A 588 23.10 -28.33 -11.88
CA ALA A 588 24.32 -27.71 -11.35
C ALA A 588 24.74 -26.57 -12.29
N VAL A 589 24.76 -25.33 -11.80
CA VAL A 589 24.96 -24.15 -12.65
C VAL A 589 26.36 -23.54 -12.45
N PRO A 590 27.01 -23.01 -13.51
CA PRO A 590 28.32 -22.39 -13.37
C PRO A 590 28.24 -21.11 -12.51
N GLU A 591 29.30 -20.80 -11.76
CA GLU A 591 29.42 -19.56 -10.96
C GLU A 591 29.72 -18.30 -11.82
N LYS A 592 29.11 -18.26 -13.01
CA LYS A 592 29.23 -17.22 -14.01
C LYS A 592 27.84 -16.85 -14.53
N ALA A 593 27.65 -15.59 -14.89
CA ALA A 593 26.42 -15.11 -15.51
C ALA A 593 26.71 -14.23 -16.72
N VAL A 594 25.93 -14.41 -17.78
CA VAL A 594 25.96 -13.56 -18.97
C VAL A 594 24.70 -12.69 -18.98
N ARG A 595 24.88 -11.42 -19.34
CA ARG A 595 23.78 -10.45 -19.47
C ARG A 595 23.80 -9.78 -20.84
N PHE A 596 22.71 -9.95 -21.59
CA PHE A 596 22.42 -9.21 -22.81
C PHE A 596 21.48 -8.03 -22.49
N SER A 597 21.85 -6.84 -22.96
CA SER A 597 21.19 -5.57 -22.68
C SER A 597 21.15 -4.67 -23.92
N PHE A 598 20.20 -3.72 -23.95
CA PHE A 598 20.14 -2.70 -24.98
C PHE A 598 19.84 -1.30 -24.41
N THR A 599 20.18 -0.27 -25.18
CA THR A 599 19.93 1.14 -24.87
C THR A 599 19.41 1.84 -26.12
N LEU A 600 18.33 2.61 -26.00
CA LEU A 600 17.83 3.50 -27.05
C LEU A 600 18.72 4.75 -27.10
N MET A 601 19.58 4.86 -28.11
CA MET A 601 20.61 5.91 -28.19
C MET A 601 20.04 7.21 -28.75
N SER A 602 19.25 7.13 -29.82
CA SER A 602 18.59 8.28 -30.43
C SER A 602 17.37 7.85 -31.24
N ILE A 603 16.42 8.77 -31.36
CA ILE A 603 15.24 8.64 -32.22
C ILE A 603 15.21 9.85 -33.13
N SER A 604 15.14 9.58 -34.44
CA SER A 604 15.10 10.59 -35.49
C SER A 604 13.88 10.41 -36.37
N VAL A 605 13.45 11.47 -37.06
CA VAL A 605 12.33 11.42 -38.02
C VAL A 605 12.76 12.08 -39.32
N THR A 606 12.38 11.46 -40.44
CA THR A 606 12.63 12.04 -41.78
C THR A 606 11.55 13.08 -42.08
N HIS A 607 11.96 14.33 -42.31
CA HIS A 607 11.07 15.42 -42.67
C HIS A 607 11.67 16.19 -43.86
N GLY A 608 11.00 16.14 -45.01
CA GLY A 608 11.59 16.54 -46.29
C GLY A 608 12.88 15.76 -46.58
N ASN A 609 13.94 16.46 -46.98
CA ASN A 609 15.24 15.87 -47.30
C ASN A 609 16.17 15.70 -46.07
N ALA A 610 15.71 16.01 -44.85
CA ALA A 610 16.53 16.00 -43.65
C ALA A 610 16.06 14.97 -42.61
N SER A 611 17.01 14.43 -41.83
CA SER A 611 16.71 13.62 -40.64
C SER A 611 16.87 14.48 -39.39
N VAL A 612 15.76 14.71 -38.68
CA VAL A 612 15.70 15.55 -37.47
C VAL A 612 15.78 14.65 -36.24
N ARG A 613 16.67 14.96 -35.29
CA ARG A 613 16.76 14.23 -34.00
C ARG A 613 15.70 14.72 -33.03
N VAL A 614 14.79 13.82 -32.67
CA VAL A 614 13.67 14.04 -31.73
C VAL A 614 14.15 13.74 -30.30
N PHE A 615 14.83 12.60 -30.13
CA PHE A 615 15.45 12.16 -28.89
C PHE A 615 16.93 11.79 -29.10
N GLU A 616 17.76 12.05 -28.10
CA GLU A 616 19.17 11.66 -28.01
C GLU A 616 19.51 11.45 -26.53
N GLU A 617 20.03 10.28 -26.16
CA GLU A 617 20.30 9.95 -24.76
C GLU A 617 21.46 10.80 -24.22
N SER A 618 21.16 11.59 -23.20
CA SER A 618 22.08 12.49 -22.50
C SER A 618 23.24 11.78 -21.79
N LYS A 619 23.06 10.53 -21.35
CA LYS A 619 23.99 9.77 -20.51
C LYS A 619 24.06 8.29 -20.93
N PRO A 620 24.52 7.98 -22.16
CA PRO A 620 24.41 6.64 -22.78
C PRO A 620 25.31 5.56 -22.15
N ASN A 621 25.99 5.88 -21.04
CA ASN A 621 26.80 4.98 -20.23
C ASN A 621 26.30 4.91 -18.77
N SER A 622 25.07 5.38 -18.47
CA SER A 622 24.43 5.20 -17.18
C SER A 622 23.75 3.83 -17.06
N GLU A 623 23.76 3.32 -15.84
CA GLU A 623 22.98 2.16 -15.40
C GLU A 623 21.47 2.32 -15.60
N LEU A 624 20.95 3.56 -15.68
CA LEU A 624 19.53 3.86 -15.77
C LEU A 624 18.93 3.60 -17.17
N CYS A 625 19.71 3.83 -18.24
CA CYS A 625 19.25 3.66 -19.62
C CYS A 625 19.54 2.25 -20.20
N CYS A 626 20.30 1.42 -19.48
CA CYS A 626 20.72 0.08 -19.90
C CYS A 626 19.64 -0.96 -19.57
N LYS A 627 18.69 -1.16 -20.49
CA LYS A 627 17.54 -2.05 -20.32
C LYS A 627 17.97 -3.52 -20.49
N PRO A 628 17.78 -4.42 -19.50
CA PRO A 628 18.16 -5.84 -19.60
C PRO A 628 17.15 -6.63 -20.43
N LEU A 629 17.65 -7.47 -21.34
CA LEU A 629 16.84 -8.28 -22.26
C LEU A 629 16.92 -9.78 -21.96
N CYS A 630 18.13 -10.29 -21.65
CA CYS A 630 18.35 -11.68 -21.26
C CYS A 630 19.39 -11.80 -20.16
N LEU A 631 19.12 -12.69 -19.21
CA LEU A 631 20.00 -13.08 -18.11
C LEU A 631 20.11 -14.61 -18.11
N MET A 632 21.34 -15.14 -18.06
CA MET A 632 21.62 -16.57 -17.98
C MET A 632 22.76 -16.88 -17.03
N LEU A 633 22.75 -18.06 -16.41
CA LEU A 633 23.87 -18.62 -15.66
C LEU A 633 24.68 -19.53 -16.59
N ALA A 634 25.70 -18.98 -17.24
CA ALA A 634 26.51 -19.63 -18.26
C ALA A 634 27.93 -19.06 -18.25
N ASP A 635 28.89 -19.83 -18.76
CA ASP A 635 30.20 -19.29 -19.13
C ASP A 635 30.08 -18.58 -20.48
N GLU A 636 30.68 -17.40 -20.63
CA GLU A 636 30.89 -16.76 -21.94
C GLU A 636 31.80 -17.59 -22.86
N SER A 637 32.56 -18.53 -22.30
CA SER A 637 33.52 -19.41 -22.98
C SER A 637 32.94 -20.80 -23.31
N ASP A 638 31.66 -21.03 -23.00
CA ASP A 638 30.88 -22.21 -23.39
C ASP A 638 30.03 -21.80 -24.60
N HIS A 639 30.58 -22.03 -25.79
CA HIS A 639 30.00 -21.51 -27.04
C HIS A 639 28.68 -22.20 -27.38
N GLU A 640 28.56 -23.49 -27.06
CA GLU A 640 27.36 -24.30 -27.19
C GLU A 640 26.20 -23.72 -26.37
N THR A 641 26.34 -23.55 -25.05
CA THR A 641 25.29 -22.96 -24.22
C THR A 641 25.02 -21.50 -24.60
N PHE A 642 26.06 -20.72 -24.90
CA PHE A 642 25.94 -19.30 -25.24
C PHE A 642 25.17 -19.07 -26.56
N THR A 643 25.50 -19.81 -27.63
CA THR A 643 24.78 -19.74 -28.92
C THR A 643 23.35 -20.26 -28.79
N VAL A 644 23.12 -21.33 -28.04
CA VAL A 644 21.79 -21.91 -27.82
C VAL A 644 20.83 -20.91 -27.15
N ILE A 645 21.28 -20.16 -26.14
CA ILE A 645 20.42 -19.18 -25.44
C ILE A 645 20.28 -17.85 -26.21
N LEU A 646 21.30 -17.40 -26.97
CA LEU A 646 21.24 -16.12 -27.69
C LEU A 646 20.70 -16.20 -29.12
N SER A 647 20.79 -17.34 -29.80
CA SER A 647 20.33 -17.48 -31.20
C SER A 647 18.85 -17.11 -31.42
N PRO A 648 17.89 -17.32 -30.49
CA PRO A 648 16.53 -16.79 -30.65
C PRO A 648 16.46 -15.26 -30.68
N LEU A 649 17.30 -14.58 -29.90
CA LEU A 649 17.37 -13.11 -29.88
C LEU A 649 18.00 -12.56 -31.16
N VAL A 650 19.00 -13.26 -31.72
CA VAL A 650 19.58 -12.92 -33.03
C VAL A 650 18.55 -13.12 -34.14
N ALA A 651 17.81 -14.24 -34.13
CA ALA A 651 16.75 -14.48 -35.11
C ALA A 651 15.61 -13.42 -35.02
N GLU A 652 15.19 -13.05 -33.81
CA GLU A 652 14.26 -11.94 -33.58
C GLU A 652 14.82 -10.61 -34.11
N ARG A 653 16.10 -10.29 -33.83
CA ARG A 653 16.81 -9.09 -34.28
C ARG A 653 16.90 -8.97 -35.80
N GLU A 654 17.34 -10.02 -36.49
CA GLU A 654 17.47 -10.00 -37.95
C GLU A 654 16.11 -9.87 -38.64
N ALA A 655 15.07 -10.54 -38.12
CA ALA A 655 13.71 -10.38 -38.63
C ALA A 655 13.18 -8.93 -38.50
N MET A 656 13.59 -8.20 -37.45
CA MET A 656 13.17 -6.81 -37.21
C MET A 656 13.88 -5.78 -38.11
N LYS A 657 15.05 -6.09 -38.70
CA LYS A 657 15.75 -5.17 -39.63
C LYS A 657 14.94 -4.89 -40.90
N ASP A 658 14.28 -5.92 -41.43
CA ASP A 658 13.51 -5.89 -42.68
C ASP A 658 12.12 -5.22 -42.52
N SER A 659 11.70 -4.85 -41.30
CA SER A 659 10.31 -4.54 -40.97
C SER A 659 10.11 -3.20 -40.26
N VAL A 660 8.85 -2.74 -40.22
CA VAL A 660 8.40 -1.51 -39.56
C VAL A 660 7.44 -1.88 -38.43
N LEU A 661 7.75 -1.43 -37.21
CA LEU A 661 6.86 -1.52 -36.07
C LEU A 661 5.80 -0.42 -36.15
N ILE A 662 4.55 -0.78 -35.91
CA ILE A 662 3.41 0.13 -35.73
C ILE A 662 3.01 0.04 -34.26
N LEU A 663 3.00 1.20 -33.60
CA LEU A 663 2.74 1.33 -32.16
C LEU A 663 1.86 2.57 -31.94
N ASP A 664 0.78 2.40 -31.18
CA ASP A 664 -0.10 3.51 -30.80
C ASP A 664 0.50 4.29 -29.64
N MET A 665 0.66 5.60 -29.84
CA MET A 665 1.12 6.56 -28.84
C MET A 665 0.21 7.78 -28.91
N ALA A 666 -0.33 8.21 -27.77
CA ALA A 666 -1.29 9.32 -27.64
C ALA A 666 -2.54 9.20 -28.54
N GLY A 667 -2.97 7.98 -28.88
CA GLY A 667 -4.10 7.72 -29.78
C GLY A 667 -3.77 7.87 -31.26
N ILE A 668 -2.48 7.77 -31.63
CA ILE A 668 -1.97 7.91 -32.99
C ILE A 668 -1.01 6.75 -33.28
N PRO A 669 -1.30 5.89 -34.27
CA PRO A 669 -0.37 4.86 -34.71
C PRO A 669 0.84 5.52 -35.39
N ARG A 670 2.03 5.39 -34.78
CA ARG A 670 3.31 5.84 -35.31
C ARG A 670 4.14 4.66 -35.81
N THR A 671 5.03 4.93 -36.77
CA THR A 671 5.81 3.93 -37.51
C THR A 671 7.30 4.04 -37.17
N PHE A 672 7.92 2.92 -36.78
CA PHE A 672 9.30 2.86 -36.28
C PHE A 672 10.13 1.84 -37.07
N LYS A 673 11.33 2.26 -37.48
CA LYS A 673 12.40 1.43 -38.05
C LYS A 673 13.58 1.38 -37.10
N PHE A 674 14.28 0.25 -37.04
CA PHE A 674 15.36 0.02 -36.07
C PHE A 674 16.72 -0.16 -36.75
N ILE A 675 17.75 0.47 -36.16
CA ILE A 675 19.15 0.28 -36.51
C ILE A 675 19.85 -0.26 -35.27
N PHE A 676 20.14 -1.57 -35.29
CA PHE A 676 20.87 -2.26 -34.23
C PHE A 676 22.38 -2.00 -34.38
N ARG A 677 23.05 -1.65 -33.27
CA ARG A 677 24.49 -1.39 -33.24
C ARG A 677 25.16 -2.11 -32.07
N GLY A 678 25.59 -3.34 -32.34
CA GLY A 678 26.41 -4.14 -31.43
C GLY A 678 27.77 -3.49 -31.18
N THR A 679 27.89 -2.75 -30.07
CA THR A 679 29.08 -1.93 -29.75
C THR A 679 29.49 -1.98 -28.29
N GLY A 680 28.67 -2.52 -27.38
CA GLY A 680 29.05 -2.76 -25.98
C GLY A 680 29.48 -4.20 -25.73
N TYR A 681 30.52 -4.64 -26.43
CA TYR A 681 31.16 -5.95 -26.34
C TYR A 681 32.66 -5.71 -26.13
N ASP A 682 33.33 -6.53 -25.33
CA ASP A 682 34.79 -6.43 -25.17
C ASP A 682 35.54 -7.16 -26.31
N GLU A 683 36.87 -6.97 -26.42
CA GLU A 683 37.63 -7.64 -27.48
C GLU A 683 37.62 -9.18 -27.37
N LYS A 684 37.48 -9.78 -26.17
CA LYS A 684 37.36 -11.23 -26.04
C LYS A 684 36.06 -11.69 -26.69
N LEU A 685 34.93 -11.13 -26.29
CA LEU A 685 33.61 -11.54 -26.77
C LEU A 685 33.40 -11.21 -28.25
N VAL A 686 33.88 -10.07 -28.76
CA VAL A 686 33.84 -9.76 -30.20
C VAL A 686 34.56 -10.83 -31.02
N ARG A 687 35.75 -11.26 -30.59
CA ARG A 687 36.49 -12.33 -31.30
C ARG A 687 35.73 -13.65 -31.28
N GLU A 688 35.14 -13.99 -30.15
CA GLU A 688 34.40 -15.24 -29.90
C GLU A 688 33.09 -15.33 -30.71
N VAL A 689 32.36 -14.23 -30.91
CA VAL A 689 31.09 -14.23 -31.69
C VAL A 689 31.25 -13.96 -33.20
N GLU A 690 32.36 -13.37 -33.62
CA GLU A 690 32.75 -13.16 -35.04
C GLU A 690 33.69 -14.25 -35.57
N GLY A 691 33.88 -15.35 -34.83
CA GLY A 691 34.64 -16.51 -35.31
C GLY A 691 36.16 -16.29 -35.47
N LEU A 692 36.70 -15.27 -34.81
CA LEU A 692 38.12 -14.88 -34.88
C LEU A 692 38.93 -15.63 -33.82
N GLU A 693 40.21 -15.89 -34.12
CA GLU A 693 41.16 -16.37 -33.11
C GLU A 693 41.22 -15.44 -31.87
N ALA A 694 41.39 -16.04 -30.69
CA ALA A 694 41.49 -15.32 -29.41
C ALA A 694 42.60 -14.26 -29.37
N SER A 695 42.53 -13.30 -28.45
CA SER A 695 43.33 -12.05 -28.43
C SER A 695 44.87 -12.21 -28.43
N GLY A 696 45.40 -13.40 -28.16
CA GLY A 696 46.82 -13.76 -28.32
C GLY A 696 47.27 -14.00 -29.77
N SER A 697 46.34 -14.17 -30.71
CA SER A 697 46.52 -14.41 -32.16
C SER A 697 47.58 -13.52 -32.81
N THR A 698 48.21 -14.02 -33.88
CA THR A 698 49.02 -13.22 -34.80
C THR A 698 48.22 -12.08 -35.45
N TYR A 699 46.91 -12.21 -35.65
CA TYR A 699 46.03 -11.16 -36.17
C TYR A 699 45.46 -10.34 -35.01
N ILE A 700 46.04 -9.16 -34.78
CA ILE A 700 45.83 -8.39 -33.54
C ILE A 700 44.61 -7.47 -33.56
N CYS A 701 44.06 -7.20 -34.75
CA CYS A 701 42.90 -6.35 -34.91
C CYS A 701 41.61 -7.17 -35.09
N THR A 702 40.50 -6.54 -34.72
CA THR A 702 39.12 -6.99 -35.03
C THR A 702 38.53 -6.19 -36.19
N LEU A 703 39.24 -5.16 -36.67
CA LEU A 703 38.79 -4.19 -37.67
C LEU A 703 39.55 -4.31 -38.98
N CYS A 704 40.81 -4.78 -38.93
CA CYS A 704 41.70 -4.93 -40.08
C CYS A 704 42.48 -6.25 -40.00
N ASP A 705 43.21 -6.57 -41.07
CA ASP A 705 43.89 -7.86 -41.23
C ASP A 705 45.37 -7.86 -40.83
N ALA A 706 45.85 -6.77 -40.24
CA ALA A 706 47.26 -6.57 -39.91
C ALA A 706 47.79 -7.60 -38.90
N THR A 707 48.95 -8.16 -39.20
CA THR A 707 49.67 -9.06 -38.29
C THR A 707 50.36 -8.29 -37.16
N ARG A 708 50.64 -8.96 -36.03
CA ARG A 708 51.35 -8.36 -34.87
C ARG A 708 52.71 -7.75 -35.24
N PHE A 709 53.39 -8.34 -36.23
CA PHE A 709 54.70 -7.90 -36.69
C PHE A 709 54.59 -6.68 -37.61
N GLU A 710 53.78 -6.77 -38.66
CA GLU A 710 53.44 -5.69 -39.59
C GLU A 710 52.91 -4.44 -38.86
N ALA A 711 51.92 -4.62 -37.99
CA ALA A 711 51.37 -3.53 -37.18
C ALA A 711 52.39 -2.94 -36.19
N SER A 712 53.48 -3.63 -35.85
CA SER A 712 54.58 -3.06 -35.06
C SER A 712 55.62 -2.29 -35.89
N GLN A 713 55.60 -2.44 -37.22
CA GLN A 713 56.43 -1.66 -38.16
C GLN A 713 55.67 -0.43 -38.67
N ASN A 714 54.44 -0.62 -39.15
CA ASN A 714 53.60 0.43 -39.73
C ASN A 714 52.96 1.32 -38.64
N LEU A 715 52.45 0.70 -37.56
CA LEU A 715 51.80 1.32 -36.39
C LEU A 715 50.50 2.10 -36.69
N ILE A 716 50.47 2.96 -37.71
CA ILE A 716 49.40 3.94 -37.95
C ILE A 716 48.57 3.61 -39.21
N LEU A 717 49.21 3.38 -40.37
CA LEU A 717 48.52 3.44 -41.67
C LEU A 717 47.78 2.13 -42.00
N HIS A 718 46.59 1.96 -41.43
CA HIS A 718 45.70 0.83 -41.69
C HIS A 718 44.27 1.33 -41.94
N SER A 719 43.46 0.56 -42.65
CA SER A 719 42.04 0.82 -42.87
C SER A 719 41.18 -0.26 -42.21
N ILE A 720 39.91 0.04 -41.96
CA ILE A 720 38.93 -0.96 -41.53
C ILE A 720 38.53 -1.78 -42.77
N THR A 721 38.82 -3.08 -42.75
CA THR A 721 38.44 -4.05 -43.80
C THR A 721 37.29 -4.94 -43.34
N ARG A 722 37.39 -5.48 -42.13
CA ARG A 722 36.54 -6.56 -41.64
C ARG A 722 35.08 -6.15 -41.48
N SER A 723 34.20 -7.03 -41.91
CA SER A 723 32.75 -6.95 -41.70
C SER A 723 32.16 -8.33 -41.41
N HIS A 724 30.98 -8.39 -40.78
CA HIS A 724 30.32 -9.65 -40.45
C HIS A 724 30.03 -10.52 -41.69
N ALA A 725 29.60 -9.90 -42.80
CA ALA A 725 29.38 -10.60 -44.06
C ALA A 725 30.68 -11.19 -44.63
N GLU A 726 31.78 -10.43 -44.59
CA GLU A 726 33.09 -10.92 -45.03
C GLU A 726 33.61 -12.04 -44.11
N ASN A 727 33.41 -11.96 -42.79
CA ASN A 727 33.77 -13.02 -41.86
C ASN A 727 33.00 -14.33 -42.17
N LEU A 728 31.72 -14.24 -42.57
CA LEU A 728 30.94 -15.40 -43.00
C LEU A 728 31.51 -16.03 -44.28
N GLU A 729 31.85 -15.21 -45.29
CA GLU A 729 32.47 -15.68 -46.53
C GLU A 729 33.86 -16.31 -46.28
N ARG A 730 34.69 -15.68 -45.45
CA ARG A 730 36.00 -16.20 -45.01
C ARG A 730 35.88 -17.53 -44.26
N TYR A 731 34.86 -17.69 -43.41
CA TYR A 731 34.59 -18.97 -42.76
C TYR A 731 34.18 -20.05 -43.76
N GLU A 732 33.34 -19.75 -44.75
CA GLU A 732 32.96 -20.74 -45.76
C GLU A 732 34.16 -21.13 -46.66
N LEU A 733 35.08 -20.21 -46.94
CA LEU A 733 36.37 -20.53 -47.59
C LEU A 733 37.25 -21.44 -46.71
N TRP A 734 37.37 -21.14 -45.41
CA TRP A 734 38.08 -21.99 -44.43
C TRP A 734 37.49 -23.40 -44.36
N ARG A 735 36.15 -23.50 -44.31
CA ARG A 735 35.42 -24.77 -44.21
C ARG A 735 35.50 -25.63 -45.47
N THR A 736 35.54 -25.01 -46.66
CA THR A 736 35.51 -25.72 -47.94
C THR A 736 36.89 -25.97 -48.55
N ASN A 737 37.91 -25.16 -48.19
CA ASN A 737 39.27 -25.18 -48.76
C ASN A 737 39.31 -25.45 -50.28
N PRO A 738 38.70 -24.57 -51.11
CA PRO A 738 38.56 -24.78 -52.56
C PRO A 738 39.89 -24.69 -53.32
N TYR A 739 40.98 -24.27 -52.66
CA TYR A 739 42.33 -24.17 -53.21
C TYR A 739 43.24 -25.34 -52.80
N HIS A 740 42.76 -26.25 -51.94
CA HIS A 740 43.53 -27.36 -51.35
C HIS A 740 44.85 -26.93 -50.67
N GLU A 741 44.84 -25.76 -50.05
CA GLU A 741 45.97 -25.17 -49.33
C GLU A 741 46.28 -25.90 -48.02
N THR A 742 47.52 -25.81 -47.54
CA THR A 742 47.88 -26.29 -46.21
C THR A 742 47.23 -25.44 -45.12
N THR A 743 47.15 -25.95 -43.89
CA THR A 743 46.48 -25.27 -42.77
C THR A 743 47.02 -23.86 -42.52
N ASP A 744 48.33 -23.63 -42.63
CA ASP A 744 48.94 -22.33 -42.38
C ASP A 744 48.72 -21.33 -43.53
N GLU A 745 48.75 -21.81 -44.78
CA GLU A 745 48.44 -21.01 -45.98
C GLU A 745 46.97 -20.60 -45.99
N LEU A 746 46.06 -21.56 -45.77
CA LEU A 746 44.61 -21.33 -45.69
C LEU A 746 44.28 -20.36 -44.54
N ARG A 747 44.93 -20.54 -43.38
CA ARG A 747 44.80 -19.65 -42.21
C ARG A 747 45.20 -18.21 -42.52
N ASP A 748 46.24 -18.01 -43.32
CA ASP A 748 46.59 -16.66 -43.80
C ASP A 748 45.68 -16.15 -44.91
N ARG A 749 45.17 -17.00 -45.82
CA ARG A 749 44.15 -16.60 -46.80
C ARG A 749 42.91 -16.02 -46.12
N VAL A 750 42.43 -16.66 -45.05
CA VAL A 750 41.24 -16.21 -44.30
C VAL A 750 41.56 -15.25 -43.14
N LYS A 751 42.84 -14.89 -42.96
CA LYS A 751 43.36 -13.98 -41.92
C LYS A 751 42.90 -14.33 -40.50
N GLY A 752 42.88 -15.61 -40.17
CA GLY A 752 42.52 -16.12 -38.84
C GLY A 752 41.03 -16.07 -38.48
N VAL A 753 40.13 -16.13 -39.47
CA VAL A 753 38.73 -16.53 -39.27
C VAL A 753 38.65 -18.06 -39.38
N SER A 754 38.31 -18.75 -38.29
CA SER A 754 38.33 -20.22 -38.23
C SER A 754 37.09 -20.88 -37.62
N ALA A 755 36.22 -20.08 -36.99
CA ALA A 755 34.88 -20.48 -36.55
C ALA A 755 33.81 -19.62 -37.26
N LYS A 756 32.54 -20.05 -37.20
CA LYS A 756 31.46 -19.35 -37.92
C LYS A 756 30.94 -18.16 -37.10
N PRO A 757 30.91 -16.93 -37.65
CA PRO A 757 30.23 -15.80 -37.01
C PRO A 757 28.75 -16.10 -36.77
N PHE A 758 28.20 -15.66 -35.65
CA PHE A 758 26.76 -15.82 -35.35
C PHE A 758 26.06 -14.58 -34.78
N ILE A 759 26.80 -13.57 -34.29
CA ILE A 759 26.25 -12.26 -33.94
C ILE A 759 26.96 -11.21 -34.81
N GLU A 760 26.19 -10.40 -35.52
CA GLU A 760 26.70 -9.23 -36.24
C GLU A 760 27.10 -8.13 -35.24
N THR A 761 28.41 -7.91 -35.12
CA THR A 761 28.97 -6.77 -34.37
C THR A 761 29.26 -5.60 -35.30
N VAL A 762 29.33 -4.39 -34.75
CA VAL A 762 29.77 -3.20 -35.50
C VAL A 762 31.28 -3.03 -35.33
N PRO A 763 32.08 -2.95 -36.42
CA PRO A 763 33.51 -2.62 -36.35
C PRO A 763 33.73 -1.31 -35.57
N SER A 764 34.20 -1.44 -34.32
CA SER A 764 34.28 -0.37 -33.32
C SER A 764 35.26 -0.75 -32.20
N ILE A 765 35.48 0.16 -31.25
CA ILE A 765 36.40 0.01 -30.11
C ILE A 765 35.64 0.27 -28.80
N ASP A 766 35.68 -0.66 -27.84
CA ASP A 766 35.24 -0.35 -26.47
C ASP A 766 36.24 0.58 -25.78
N ALA A 767 35.79 1.82 -25.55
CA ALA A 767 36.55 2.85 -24.87
C ALA A 767 36.82 2.57 -23.37
N LEU A 768 36.14 1.62 -22.73
CA LEU A 768 36.43 1.20 -21.35
C LEU A 768 37.63 0.24 -21.29
N HIS A 769 37.60 -0.87 -22.05
CA HIS A 769 38.72 -1.80 -22.10
C HIS A 769 39.94 -1.20 -22.82
N CYS A 770 39.75 -0.30 -23.79
CA CYS A 770 40.84 0.50 -24.35
C CYS A 770 41.56 1.33 -23.26
N ASP A 771 40.82 2.06 -22.42
CA ASP A 771 41.40 2.82 -21.31
C ASP A 771 42.18 1.95 -20.31
N ILE A 772 41.67 0.75 -20.00
CA ILE A 772 42.28 -0.19 -19.05
C ILE A 772 43.52 -0.87 -19.67
N GLY A 773 43.43 -1.29 -20.95
CA GLY A 773 44.51 -1.93 -21.69
C GLY A 773 45.69 -0.98 -21.91
N ASN A 774 45.41 0.24 -22.38
CA ASN A 774 46.43 1.28 -22.58
C ASN A 774 47.10 1.64 -21.25
N ALA A 775 46.33 1.86 -20.18
CA ALA A 775 46.90 2.12 -18.86
C ALA A 775 47.74 0.94 -18.31
N SER A 776 47.38 -0.30 -18.62
CA SER A 776 48.16 -1.50 -18.24
C SER A 776 49.50 -1.54 -18.95
N GLU A 777 49.54 -1.10 -20.21
CA GLU A 777 50.78 -1.03 -20.97
C GLU A 777 51.69 0.12 -20.49
N PHE A 778 51.13 1.29 -20.18
CA PHE A 778 51.85 2.37 -19.51
C PHE A 778 52.40 1.97 -18.12
N TYR A 779 51.65 1.23 -17.30
CA TYR A 779 52.15 0.71 -16.03
C TYR A 779 53.37 -0.21 -16.22
N LYS A 780 53.36 -1.05 -17.27
CA LYS A 780 54.52 -1.89 -17.63
C LYS A 780 55.70 -1.08 -18.17
N ILE A 781 55.46 0.01 -18.91
CA ILE A 781 56.52 0.97 -19.31
C ILE A 781 57.17 1.54 -18.04
N PHE A 782 56.39 2.09 -17.10
CA PHE A 782 56.91 2.65 -15.84
C PHE A 782 57.73 1.62 -15.05
N GLN A 783 57.24 0.38 -14.92
CA GLN A 783 57.98 -0.71 -14.27
C GLN A 783 59.32 -1.02 -14.96
N PHE A 784 59.40 -0.90 -16.29
CA PHE A 784 60.59 -1.26 -17.08
C PHE A 784 61.61 -0.12 -17.17
N GLU A 785 61.17 1.14 -17.16
CA GLU A 785 62.06 2.30 -17.12
C GLU A 785 62.70 2.49 -15.73
N ILE A 786 61.96 2.21 -14.64
CA ILE A 786 62.52 2.09 -13.28
C ILE A 786 63.61 1.00 -13.20
N GLY A 787 63.48 -0.05 -14.02
CA GLY A 787 64.45 -1.13 -14.11
C GLY A 787 65.62 -0.88 -15.07
N GLU A 788 65.61 0.23 -15.83
CA GLU A 788 66.53 0.52 -16.94
C GLU A 788 66.69 -0.66 -17.92
N VAL A 789 65.59 -1.37 -18.25
CA VAL A 789 65.58 -2.61 -19.08
C VAL A 789 66.25 -2.44 -20.45
N TYR A 790 66.33 -1.22 -20.97
CA TYR A 790 67.06 -0.90 -22.20
C TYR A 790 68.60 -1.01 -22.08
N LYS A 791 69.14 -1.12 -20.85
CA LYS A 791 70.54 -1.46 -20.54
C LYS A 791 70.71 -2.94 -20.19
N THR A 792 69.73 -3.52 -19.49
CA THR A 792 69.76 -4.88 -18.93
C THR A 792 68.53 -5.69 -19.39
N PRO A 793 68.54 -6.24 -20.62
CA PRO A 793 67.37 -6.92 -21.19
C PRO A 793 66.97 -8.19 -20.41
N ASP A 794 67.95 -8.96 -19.95
CA ASP A 794 67.77 -10.28 -19.32
C ASP A 794 67.48 -10.22 -17.81
N ALA A 795 66.87 -9.12 -17.34
CA ALA A 795 66.53 -8.94 -15.94
C ALA A 795 65.59 -10.05 -15.41
N SER A 796 65.89 -10.58 -14.23
CA SER A 796 65.24 -11.74 -13.63
C SER A 796 63.77 -11.50 -13.23
N LYS A 797 63.04 -12.59 -12.95
CA LYS A 797 61.68 -12.53 -12.38
C LYS A 797 61.65 -11.85 -11.02
N GLU A 798 62.74 -11.87 -10.25
CA GLU A 798 62.83 -11.20 -8.96
C GLU A 798 63.04 -9.69 -9.10
N GLU A 799 63.94 -9.25 -9.97
CA GLU A 799 64.19 -7.82 -10.20
C GLU A 799 62.92 -7.13 -10.72
N ARG A 800 62.21 -7.76 -11.67
CA ARG A 800 60.90 -7.28 -12.15
C ARG A 800 59.87 -7.13 -11.02
N ARG A 801 59.86 -8.05 -10.03
CA ARG A 801 59.03 -7.95 -8.81
C ARG A 801 59.51 -6.83 -7.87
N ARG A 802 60.82 -6.62 -7.73
CA ARG A 802 61.40 -5.52 -6.93
C ARG A 802 61.01 -4.16 -7.53
N TRP A 803 61.14 -3.97 -8.85
CA TRP A 803 60.73 -2.74 -9.54
C TRP A 803 59.23 -2.47 -9.40
N GLN A 804 58.40 -3.51 -9.57
CA GLN A 804 56.95 -3.40 -9.33
C GLN A 804 56.66 -2.95 -7.89
N SER A 805 57.30 -3.56 -6.90
CA SER A 805 57.14 -3.18 -5.48
C SER A 805 57.58 -1.74 -5.21
N THR A 806 58.62 -1.25 -5.87
CA THR A 806 59.08 0.15 -5.77
C THR A 806 58.07 1.12 -6.38
N LEU A 807 57.60 0.86 -7.61
CA LEU A 807 56.54 1.63 -8.27
C LEU A 807 55.27 1.69 -7.41
N ASP A 808 54.81 0.53 -6.94
CA ASP A 808 53.60 0.38 -6.10
C ASP A 808 53.70 1.13 -4.76
N LYS A 809 54.88 1.14 -4.12
CA LYS A 809 55.14 1.93 -2.91
C LYS A 809 55.14 3.42 -3.20
N HIS A 810 55.72 3.86 -4.33
CA HIS A 810 55.82 5.27 -4.69
C HIS A 810 54.45 5.84 -5.13
N LEU A 811 53.71 5.13 -5.99
CA LEU A 811 52.34 5.50 -6.39
C LEU A 811 51.38 5.56 -5.19
N ARG A 812 51.59 4.73 -4.17
CA ARG A 812 50.89 4.84 -2.89
C ARG A 812 51.29 6.10 -2.10
N LYS A 813 52.58 6.46 -2.09
CA LYS A 813 53.12 7.61 -1.35
C LYS A 813 52.74 8.96 -1.96
N LYS A 814 52.77 9.10 -3.29
CA LYS A 814 52.45 10.35 -4.02
C LYS A 814 50.99 10.40 -4.45
N MET A 815 50.58 9.47 -5.31
CA MET A 815 49.27 9.49 -6.00
C MET A 815 48.12 8.89 -5.16
N ASN A 816 48.40 8.46 -3.92
CA ASN A 816 47.47 7.76 -3.04
C ASN A 816 46.85 6.49 -3.68
N LEU A 817 47.55 5.88 -4.64
CA LEU A 817 47.09 4.68 -5.34
C LEU A 817 47.45 3.42 -4.55
N LYS A 818 46.45 2.60 -4.22
CA LYS A 818 46.67 1.26 -3.67
C LYS A 818 46.87 0.28 -4.84
N PRO A 819 47.94 -0.53 -4.86
CA PRO A 819 48.15 -1.58 -5.85
C PRO A 819 46.97 -2.54 -5.93
N MET A 820 46.76 -3.10 -7.13
CA MET A 820 45.64 -3.98 -7.47
C MET A 820 46.13 -5.11 -8.39
N THR A 821 45.50 -6.29 -8.32
CA THR A 821 45.85 -7.47 -9.13
C THR A 821 45.36 -7.33 -10.58
N ARG A 822 44.06 -7.04 -10.78
CA ARG A 822 43.47 -6.65 -12.08
C ARG A 822 43.15 -5.16 -12.02
N MET A 823 43.64 -4.38 -12.97
CA MET A 823 43.38 -2.93 -13.03
C MET A 823 41.93 -2.65 -13.46
N ASN A 824 41.32 -1.60 -12.86
CA ASN A 824 40.01 -1.09 -13.26
C ASN A 824 40.10 0.34 -13.83
N GLY A 825 39.01 0.80 -14.45
CA GLY A 825 38.94 2.14 -15.06
C GLY A 825 39.13 3.31 -14.09
N ASN A 826 38.92 3.14 -12.78
CA ASN A 826 39.18 4.17 -11.78
C ASN A 826 40.69 4.34 -11.50
N PHE A 827 41.44 3.23 -11.46
CA PHE A 827 42.90 3.28 -11.34
C PHE A 827 43.51 3.81 -12.65
N ALA A 828 43.05 3.32 -13.80
CA ALA A 828 43.48 3.80 -15.12
C ALA A 828 43.32 5.33 -15.27
N ARG A 829 42.14 5.88 -14.93
CA ARG A 829 41.89 7.34 -14.97
C ARG A 829 42.77 8.17 -14.03
N LYS A 830 43.33 7.59 -12.97
CA LYS A 830 44.28 8.28 -12.09
C LYS A 830 45.73 8.13 -12.57
N LEU A 831 46.11 6.95 -13.02
CA LEU A 831 47.46 6.63 -13.51
C LEU A 831 47.78 7.39 -14.82
N MET A 832 46.79 7.59 -15.68
CA MET A 832 46.94 8.36 -16.92
C MET A 832 46.84 9.87 -16.65
N THR A 833 47.83 10.42 -15.94
CA THR A 833 47.94 11.84 -15.57
C THR A 833 49.39 12.31 -15.64
N LYS A 834 49.61 13.62 -15.91
CA LYS A 834 50.96 14.22 -15.90
C LYS A 834 51.62 14.09 -14.53
N GLU A 835 50.88 14.34 -13.46
CA GLU A 835 51.32 14.20 -12.07
C GLU A 835 51.87 12.79 -11.76
N THR A 836 51.24 11.75 -12.30
CA THR A 836 51.74 10.36 -12.15
C THR A 836 53.09 10.18 -12.84
N VAL A 837 53.30 10.77 -14.02
CA VAL A 837 54.58 10.67 -14.72
C VAL A 837 55.68 11.41 -13.97
N GLU A 838 55.43 12.63 -13.48
CA GLU A 838 56.43 13.33 -12.65
C GLU A 838 56.80 12.52 -11.39
N ALA A 839 55.82 11.91 -10.71
CA ALA A 839 56.08 11.01 -9.58
C ALA A 839 56.81 9.72 -9.96
N VAL A 840 56.71 9.25 -11.22
CA VAL A 840 57.48 8.09 -11.72
C VAL A 840 58.90 8.51 -12.13
N CYS A 841 59.09 9.72 -12.66
CA CYS A 841 60.42 10.26 -12.97
C CYS A 841 61.30 10.39 -11.71
N GLU A 842 60.73 10.63 -10.53
CA GLU A 842 61.46 10.57 -9.24
C GLU A 842 62.13 9.20 -8.93
N LEU A 843 61.81 8.14 -9.68
CA LEU A 843 62.40 6.81 -9.56
C LEU A 843 63.37 6.44 -10.70
N ILE A 844 63.48 7.27 -11.73
CA ILE A 844 64.29 7.03 -12.93
C ILE A 844 65.58 7.86 -12.84
N LYS A 845 66.65 7.43 -13.51
CA LYS A 845 68.00 8.02 -13.38
C LYS A 845 68.43 8.87 -14.57
N SER A 846 67.60 8.98 -15.61
CA SER A 846 68.00 9.48 -16.93
C SER A 846 67.01 10.54 -17.39
N GLU A 847 67.46 11.79 -17.45
CA GLU A 847 66.60 12.93 -17.84
C GLU A 847 66.03 12.76 -19.26
N GLU A 848 66.77 12.19 -20.20
CA GLU A 848 66.25 11.81 -21.53
C GLU A 848 65.04 10.86 -21.46
N ARG A 849 65.00 9.97 -20.46
CA ARG A 849 63.85 9.07 -20.23
C ARG A 849 62.70 9.81 -19.56
N HIS A 850 62.98 10.81 -18.71
CA HIS A 850 61.95 11.67 -18.14
C HIS A 850 61.26 12.48 -19.24
N GLU A 851 62.02 13.09 -20.15
CA GLU A 851 61.48 13.81 -21.32
C GLU A 851 60.66 12.89 -22.23
N ALA A 852 61.18 11.72 -22.59
CA ALA A 852 60.46 10.76 -23.43
C ALA A 852 59.13 10.28 -22.80
N LEU A 853 59.09 10.05 -21.49
CA LEU A 853 57.86 9.67 -20.77
C LEU A 853 56.86 10.84 -20.65
N ARG A 854 57.36 12.06 -20.39
CA ARG A 854 56.56 13.30 -20.37
C ARG A 854 55.92 13.55 -21.72
N GLU A 855 56.67 13.44 -22.82
CA GLU A 855 56.16 13.62 -24.19
C GLU A 855 55.11 12.56 -24.53
N LEU A 856 55.41 11.27 -24.28
CA LEU A 856 54.50 10.15 -24.55
C LEU A 856 53.16 10.29 -23.82
N MET A 857 53.18 10.65 -22.52
CA MET A 857 51.96 10.89 -21.76
C MET A 857 51.23 12.18 -22.19
N ASN A 858 51.96 13.24 -22.57
CA ASN A 858 51.37 14.47 -23.08
C ASN A 858 50.61 14.23 -24.39
N LEU A 859 51.15 13.41 -25.30
CA LEU A 859 50.49 12.97 -26.52
C LEU A 859 49.27 12.09 -26.22
N TYR A 860 49.40 11.08 -25.35
CA TYR A 860 48.28 10.26 -24.92
C TYR A 860 47.11 11.09 -24.35
N LEU A 861 47.43 12.13 -23.55
CA LEU A 861 46.43 13.04 -22.98
C LEU A 861 45.80 14.00 -24.00
N LYS A 862 46.47 14.30 -25.12
CA LYS A 862 45.85 15.03 -26.25
C LYS A 862 44.91 14.13 -27.07
N MET A 863 45.27 12.87 -27.27
CA MET A 863 44.49 11.93 -28.07
C MET A 863 43.28 11.39 -27.30
N LYS A 864 43.44 11.08 -26.02
CA LYS A 864 42.43 10.42 -25.18
C LYS A 864 41.03 11.06 -25.13
N PRO A 865 40.87 12.40 -25.18
CA PRO A 865 39.55 13.01 -25.26
C PRO A 865 38.74 12.56 -26.48
N VAL A 866 39.38 12.28 -27.62
CA VAL A 866 38.69 11.97 -28.88
C VAL A 866 37.88 10.67 -28.80
N TRP A 867 38.45 9.57 -28.28
CA TRP A 867 37.72 8.31 -28.11
C TRP A 867 36.88 8.23 -26.82
N ARG A 868 36.87 9.28 -25.98
CA ARG A 868 36.25 9.24 -24.64
C ARG A 868 35.20 10.31 -24.36
N SER A 869 35.19 11.37 -25.14
CA SER A 869 34.09 12.32 -25.30
C SER A 869 32.80 11.61 -25.75
N SER A 870 31.63 12.23 -25.52
CA SER A 870 30.37 11.71 -26.05
C SER A 870 30.12 12.21 -27.48
N CYS A 871 30.57 13.43 -27.80
CA CYS A 871 30.52 14.02 -29.13
C CYS A 871 31.82 14.82 -29.40
N PRO A 872 32.94 14.16 -29.77
CA PRO A 872 34.26 14.81 -29.85
C PRO A 872 34.34 15.93 -30.90
N THR A 873 33.52 15.86 -31.95
CA THR A 873 33.38 16.92 -32.96
C THR A 873 32.73 18.21 -32.44
N LYS A 874 32.10 18.18 -31.26
CA LYS A 874 31.58 19.35 -30.53
C LYS A 874 32.41 19.68 -29.30
N GLU A 875 32.84 18.67 -28.55
CA GLU A 875 33.53 18.84 -27.26
C GLU A 875 35.03 19.14 -27.40
N CYS A 876 35.70 18.64 -28.46
CA CYS A 876 37.15 18.79 -28.65
C CYS A 876 37.61 18.76 -30.13
N PRO A 877 37.00 19.54 -31.05
CA PRO A 877 37.25 19.44 -32.49
C PRO A 877 38.71 19.63 -32.92
N GLU A 878 39.48 20.47 -32.23
CA GLU A 878 40.91 20.66 -32.48
C GLU A 878 41.72 19.37 -32.28
N LEU A 879 41.39 18.60 -31.24
CA LEU A 879 42.06 17.34 -30.92
C LEU A 879 41.67 16.23 -31.90
N VAL A 880 40.46 16.28 -32.47
CA VAL A 880 40.04 15.41 -33.59
C VAL A 880 40.88 15.74 -34.83
N CYS A 881 40.98 17.01 -35.21
CA CYS A 881 41.74 17.45 -36.39
C CYS A 881 43.24 17.12 -36.27
N GLN A 882 43.81 17.24 -35.07
CA GLN A 882 45.22 16.92 -34.81
C GLN A 882 45.47 15.42 -34.50
N TYR A 883 44.45 14.56 -34.48
CA TYR A 883 44.60 13.18 -33.96
C TYR A 883 45.67 12.39 -34.72
N SER A 884 45.64 12.41 -36.05
CA SER A 884 46.58 11.69 -36.91
C SER A 884 48.03 12.14 -36.76
N PHE A 885 48.27 13.43 -36.51
CA PHE A 885 49.62 13.94 -36.23
C PHE A 885 50.10 13.51 -34.84
N ASN A 886 49.22 13.57 -33.83
CA ASN A 886 49.58 13.09 -32.48
C ASN A 886 49.80 11.57 -32.46
N SER A 887 49.06 10.77 -33.25
CA SER A 887 49.24 9.31 -33.33
C SER A 887 50.53 8.93 -34.07
N GLN A 888 50.86 9.61 -35.17
CA GLN A 888 52.16 9.52 -35.85
C GLN A 888 53.31 9.79 -34.87
N ARG A 889 53.27 10.94 -34.18
CA ARG A 889 54.32 11.32 -33.22
C ARG A 889 54.42 10.36 -32.03
N PHE A 890 53.30 9.82 -31.56
CA PHE A 890 53.29 8.80 -30.49
C PHE A 890 53.96 7.50 -30.97
N ALA A 891 53.64 7.04 -32.18
CA ALA A 891 54.23 5.87 -32.80
C ALA A 891 55.75 6.03 -33.04
N GLU A 892 56.22 7.18 -33.50
CA GLU A 892 57.65 7.52 -33.60
C GLU A 892 58.39 7.31 -32.27
N LEU A 893 57.83 7.81 -31.16
CA LEU A 893 58.43 7.66 -29.84
C LEU A 893 58.50 6.20 -29.39
N LEU A 894 57.45 5.41 -29.66
CA LEU A 894 57.45 3.98 -29.39
C LEU A 894 58.52 3.24 -30.21
N ALA A 895 58.63 3.55 -31.50
CA ALA A 895 59.58 2.93 -32.43
C ALA A 895 61.04 3.32 -32.18
N THR A 896 61.28 4.51 -31.61
CA THR A 896 62.63 5.04 -31.33
C THR A 896 63.04 4.84 -29.86
N LYS A 897 62.53 5.65 -28.93
CA LYS A 897 62.94 5.64 -27.51
C LYS A 897 62.53 4.34 -26.80
N PHE A 898 61.39 3.73 -27.15
CA PHE A 898 60.90 2.48 -26.55
C PHE A 898 61.07 1.23 -27.45
N ARG A 899 61.97 1.28 -28.45
CA ARG A 899 62.25 0.19 -29.41
C ARG A 899 62.50 -1.16 -28.74
N TYR A 900 63.20 -1.17 -27.61
CA TYR A 900 63.50 -2.35 -26.80
C TYR A 900 62.25 -3.14 -26.35
N ARG A 901 61.09 -2.48 -26.29
CA ARG A 901 59.79 -3.09 -25.95
C ARG A 901 58.92 -3.39 -27.17
N TYR A 902 58.91 -2.52 -28.18
CA TYR A 902 57.92 -2.57 -29.27
C TYR A 902 58.44 -3.10 -30.62
N ALA A 903 59.75 -3.35 -30.77
CA ALA A 903 60.27 -4.04 -31.95
C ALA A 903 59.62 -5.43 -32.11
N GLY A 904 58.89 -5.64 -33.22
CA GLY A 904 58.23 -6.90 -33.55
C GLY A 904 56.94 -7.20 -32.77
N LYS A 905 56.46 -6.30 -31.91
CA LYS A 905 55.23 -6.52 -31.12
C LYS A 905 54.57 -5.23 -30.64
N ILE A 906 53.24 -5.18 -30.77
CA ILE A 906 52.37 -4.13 -30.22
C ILE A 906 51.17 -4.78 -29.52
N THR A 907 50.53 -4.06 -28.60
CA THR A 907 49.27 -4.50 -27.96
C THR A 907 48.08 -4.21 -28.87
N ASN A 908 47.06 -5.07 -28.82
CA ASN A 908 45.87 -4.95 -29.66
C ASN A 908 45.17 -3.58 -29.47
N TYR A 909 45.17 -3.02 -28.25
CA TYR A 909 44.59 -1.70 -27.97
C TYR A 909 45.49 -0.53 -28.39
N PHE A 910 46.82 -0.59 -28.30
CA PHE A 910 47.67 0.46 -28.89
C PHE A 910 47.50 0.52 -30.41
N HIS A 911 47.50 -0.63 -31.09
CA HIS A 911 47.24 -0.67 -32.53
C HIS A 911 45.87 -0.08 -32.89
N LYS A 912 44.79 -0.52 -32.23
CA LYS A 912 43.44 0.07 -32.42
C LYS A 912 43.44 1.58 -32.17
N THR A 913 44.06 2.06 -31.08
CA THR A 913 44.09 3.50 -30.72
C THR A 913 44.88 4.36 -31.71
N LEU A 914 45.91 3.81 -32.37
CA LEU A 914 46.81 4.57 -33.24
C LEU A 914 46.37 4.57 -34.70
N ALA A 915 45.66 3.52 -35.15
CA ALA A 915 45.32 3.29 -36.55
C ALA A 915 43.83 3.43 -36.91
N HIS A 916 42.94 3.45 -35.91
CA HIS A 916 41.47 3.42 -36.08
C HIS A 916 40.76 4.36 -35.10
#